data_AF-N9T9H0-F1
#
_entry.id   AF-N9T9H0-F1
#
_cell.length_a   1.000
_cell.length_b   1.000
_cell.length_c   1.000
_cell.angle_alpha   90.00
_cell.angle_beta   90.00
_cell.angle_gamma   90.00
#
_symmetry.space_group_name_H-M   'P 1'
#
loop_
_entity.id
_entity.type
_entity.pdbx_description
1 polymer ?
#
loop_
_entity_poly.entity_id
_entity_poly.type
_entity_poly.pdbx_seq_one_letter_code
_entity_poly.pdbx_strand_id
1 'polypeptide(L)'
;MVKYKKPFWMNHNGNPIFCMDSHPKEPLVATGGGDGKIKIWNVRSLYEDNVEDIPKLQAVITLAHNVNCLRWSKDGKLLACGCDDSSVTIYKLSKVMDEGAFVNETLIFREYELVFILRGHNDSVTDLSFSYDGKQLATASLDCKVILWDIITGKQIGVLDHSLPVYGVAFDPLNILLFSQCSNAAIIWNVAKQQAEKKITEQFKLASHSNFFLRPSWSPEGTQLVMVGAISQKRYVACVTHREMNDVISFQGHKNEVVCCRFSPCLYKSVNFDGKKRAFSCFVIGGLDNSLSVWVARKQNQVCHFLNVFKGCIQDITWLPGGLRMMACSVDGFVAYFEFNENEIGGEVQGEEYLNKTIEKYMLNQQSIKEPLIPSGVKKQTTQTTLNFSGGKLTVERPVKKRVQPELVTEQPQKVELDEKSQLEKKLIEREKLEEKAKELIESERRSETRKSLVEESKIEREKMKERIKERWSEEEIKPRNERLSEKRKRDRKDEIPEDNEIKKKTWQLKELEICDSIKKSIMINKVMYDIIAERNNGEKIITTITEERHHDKKIIWSTIIPFKVRSIIATETHVLIVSEHVLYLLNVDTGIMETNPIVITFNLHKAFLDEKVILIDVMGNIQVLDKEFKKIYNGNIKELLTTFDCTEVTKAIVVKGVIQIEINGMFFAIDGDKFVLTSMGRIKPNSSSIEEKTILELNIRSQLKYGLQNSFDGLVNSFLSICNTSKDTIRIKALHDTLFELTKTLPNNSSLKNKFIGLTERITEIFITMKP
;
A
#
# COMPACT_ATOMS: atom_id res chain seq x y z
N MET A 1 -18.50 -5.12 -23.31
CA MET A 1 -19.07 -5.20 -21.95
C MET A 1 -18.06 -4.57 -21.02
N VAL A 2 -18.47 -3.60 -20.19
CA VAL A 2 -17.54 -2.83 -19.34
C VAL A 2 -16.78 -3.80 -18.42
N LYS A 3 -15.44 -3.71 -18.41
CA LYS A 3 -14.62 -4.53 -17.52
C LYS A 3 -14.70 -3.98 -16.10
N TYR A 4 -14.84 -4.86 -15.13
CA TYR A 4 -14.92 -4.53 -13.71
C TYR A 4 -13.96 -5.41 -12.91
N LYS A 5 -13.19 -4.80 -12.01
CA LYS A 5 -12.26 -5.50 -11.10
C LYS A 5 -12.32 -4.89 -9.69
N LYS A 6 -12.09 -5.71 -8.67
CA LYS A 6 -11.84 -5.26 -7.28
C LYS A 6 -10.43 -5.69 -6.87
N PRO A 7 -9.41 -4.82 -6.95
CA PRO A 7 -8.06 -5.18 -6.54
C PRO A 7 -7.98 -5.29 -5.02
N PHE A 8 -8.06 -6.52 -4.50
CA PHE A 8 -7.97 -6.83 -3.06
C PHE A 8 -6.71 -6.27 -2.39
N TRP A 9 -5.63 -6.09 -3.16
CA TRP A 9 -4.36 -5.54 -2.70
C TRP A 9 -4.39 -4.02 -2.48
N MET A 10 -5.37 -3.28 -3.04
CA MET A 10 -5.62 -1.87 -2.73
C MET A 10 -6.64 -1.78 -1.59
N ASN A 11 -6.15 -1.70 -0.35
CA ASN A 11 -7.02 -1.64 0.83
C ASN A 11 -6.40 -0.84 1.99
N HIS A 12 -7.24 -0.43 2.94
CA HIS A 12 -6.85 0.22 4.20
C HIS A 12 -6.97 -0.72 5.41
N ASN A 13 -6.64 -2.01 5.23
CA ASN A 13 -6.71 -3.07 6.25
C ASN A 13 -8.09 -3.19 6.92
N GLY A 14 -9.17 -2.92 6.18
CA GLY A 14 -10.56 -2.92 6.68
C GLY A 14 -11.02 -1.59 7.28
N ASN A 15 -10.17 -0.57 7.40
CA ASN A 15 -10.58 0.78 7.75
C ASN A 15 -11.27 1.47 6.54
N PRO A 16 -12.22 2.39 6.77
CA PRO A 16 -12.88 3.16 5.71
C PRO A 16 -11.89 3.91 4.81
N ILE A 17 -12.15 3.94 3.50
CA ILE A 17 -11.50 4.86 2.56
C ILE A 17 -12.49 6.01 2.28
N PHE A 18 -12.12 7.24 2.65
CA PHE A 18 -12.97 8.42 2.52
C PHE A 18 -12.69 9.22 1.24
N CYS A 19 -11.49 9.09 0.66
CA CYS A 19 -11.11 9.82 -0.53
C CYS A 19 -10.10 9.08 -1.40
N MET A 20 -10.03 9.49 -2.67
CA MET A 20 -9.02 9.05 -3.62
C MET A 20 -8.79 10.07 -4.73
N ASP A 21 -7.59 10.07 -5.30
CA ASP A 21 -7.38 10.77 -6.58
C ASP A 21 -6.27 10.13 -7.41
N SER A 22 -6.40 10.18 -8.74
CA SER A 22 -5.40 9.70 -9.68
C SER A 22 -4.37 10.77 -10.00
N HIS A 23 -3.11 10.37 -10.16
CA HIS A 23 -2.10 11.26 -10.72
C HIS A 23 -2.43 11.58 -12.18
N PRO A 24 -2.36 12.85 -12.63
CA PRO A 24 -2.88 13.26 -13.93
C PRO A 24 -2.11 12.70 -15.15
N LYS A 25 -0.90 12.16 -14.94
CA LYS A 25 0.02 11.73 -16.03
C LYS A 25 0.64 10.35 -15.84
N GLU A 26 0.54 9.77 -14.65
CA GLU A 26 1.20 8.50 -14.30
C GLU A 26 0.14 7.51 -13.83
N PRO A 27 0.38 6.19 -13.92
CA PRO A 27 -0.56 5.17 -13.50
C PRO A 27 -0.57 5.02 -11.97
N LEU A 28 -0.73 6.13 -11.25
CA LEU A 28 -0.74 6.21 -9.81
C LEU A 28 -2.11 6.65 -9.30
N VAL A 29 -2.55 6.06 -8.19
CA VAL A 29 -3.74 6.49 -7.44
C VAL A 29 -3.36 6.66 -5.98
N ALA A 30 -3.67 7.82 -5.41
CA ALA A 30 -3.60 8.05 -3.97
C ALA A 30 -4.96 7.69 -3.33
N THR A 31 -4.95 7.00 -2.20
CA THR A 31 -6.14 6.73 -1.38
C THR A 31 -5.91 7.16 0.06
N GLY A 32 -6.95 7.67 0.72
CA GLY A 32 -6.91 8.18 2.09
C GLY A 32 -8.14 7.76 2.89
N GLY A 33 -7.94 7.49 4.18
CA GLY A 33 -8.98 6.88 5.00
C GLY A 33 -8.76 6.97 6.51
N GLY A 34 -9.56 6.18 7.22
CA GLY A 34 -9.60 6.11 8.69
C GLY A 34 -8.45 5.36 9.36
N ASP A 35 -7.46 4.86 8.59
CA ASP A 35 -6.19 4.34 9.13
C ASP A 35 -5.12 5.44 9.28
N GLY A 36 -5.48 6.70 9.03
CA GLY A 36 -4.59 7.86 9.08
C GLY A 36 -3.50 7.84 7.99
N LYS A 37 -3.67 7.06 6.92
CA LYS A 37 -2.64 6.89 5.89
C LYS A 37 -3.08 7.38 4.53
N ILE A 38 -2.14 7.99 3.82
CA ILE A 38 -2.20 8.15 2.37
C ILE A 38 -1.39 7.01 1.76
N LYS A 39 -2.00 6.22 0.89
CA LYS A 39 -1.33 5.12 0.17
C LYS A 39 -1.30 5.45 -1.32
N ILE A 40 -0.13 5.37 -1.93
CA ILE A 40 0.07 5.69 -3.36
C ILE A 40 0.36 4.39 -4.11
N TRP A 41 -0.60 3.99 -4.93
CA TRP A 41 -0.67 2.70 -5.61
C TRP A 41 -0.30 2.83 -7.07
N ASN A 42 0.49 1.91 -7.60
CA ASN A 42 0.67 1.73 -9.03
C ASN A 42 -0.45 0.84 -9.57
N VAL A 43 -1.31 1.40 -10.42
CA VAL A 43 -2.50 0.75 -10.97
C VAL A 43 -2.30 0.21 -12.39
N ARG A 44 -1.07 0.25 -12.92
CA ARG A 44 -0.74 -0.18 -14.29
C ARG A 44 -1.09 -1.65 -14.55
N SER A 45 -0.80 -2.51 -13.57
CA SER A 45 -1.14 -3.95 -13.57
C SER A 45 -2.65 -4.26 -13.60
N LEU A 46 -3.54 -3.27 -13.53
CA LEU A 46 -4.98 -3.47 -13.73
C LEU A 46 -5.37 -3.61 -15.20
N TYR A 47 -4.58 -3.08 -16.13
CA TYR A 47 -4.94 -2.96 -17.55
C TYR A 47 -3.80 -3.17 -18.57
N GLU A 48 -2.55 -3.27 -18.12
CA GLU A 48 -1.44 -3.76 -18.94
C GLU A 48 -1.02 -5.16 -18.44
N ASP A 49 -0.96 -6.12 -19.37
CA ASP A 49 -0.49 -7.48 -19.12
C ASP A 49 1.06 -7.51 -19.06
N ASN A 50 1.64 -8.47 -18.32
CA ASN A 50 3.09 -8.64 -18.13
C ASN A 50 3.81 -7.49 -17.37
N VAL A 51 3.13 -6.79 -16.46
CA VAL A 51 3.72 -5.74 -15.59
C VAL A 51 3.84 -6.23 -14.14
N GLU A 52 4.37 -7.43 -13.94
CA GLU A 52 4.45 -8.04 -12.59
C GLU A 52 5.62 -7.49 -11.74
N ASP A 53 6.69 -7.01 -12.39
CA ASP A 53 7.95 -6.60 -11.74
C ASP A 53 7.89 -5.23 -11.02
N ILE A 54 6.79 -4.48 -11.15
CA ILE A 54 6.68 -3.13 -10.55
C ILE A 54 5.87 -3.18 -9.25
N PRO A 55 6.40 -2.67 -8.12
CA PRO A 55 5.66 -2.59 -6.85
C PRO A 55 4.31 -1.89 -6.97
N LYS A 56 3.26 -2.61 -6.57
CA LYS A 56 1.85 -2.18 -6.56
C LYS A 56 1.56 -1.05 -5.56
N LEU A 57 2.32 -0.98 -4.47
CA LEU A 57 2.31 0.11 -3.49
C LEU A 57 3.67 0.79 -3.55
N GLN A 58 3.70 2.07 -3.92
CA GLN A 58 4.95 2.83 -4.14
C GLN A 58 5.27 3.82 -3.01
N ALA A 59 4.27 4.27 -2.24
CA ALA A 59 4.49 5.08 -1.05
C ALA A 59 3.38 4.91 -0.01
N VAL A 60 3.72 5.14 1.26
CA VAL A 60 2.78 5.30 2.36
C VAL A 60 3.20 6.53 3.17
N ILE A 61 2.30 7.48 3.32
CA ILE A 61 2.47 8.65 4.20
C ILE A 61 1.54 8.41 5.40
N THR A 62 2.06 8.49 6.62
CA THR A 62 1.27 8.30 7.85
C THR A 62 1.06 9.65 8.53
N LEU A 63 -0.19 9.96 8.86
CA LEU A 63 -0.63 11.13 9.59
C LEU A 63 -1.23 10.71 10.94
N ALA A 64 -1.37 11.65 11.87
CA ALA A 64 -1.92 11.38 13.20
C ALA A 64 -3.45 11.23 13.24
N HIS A 65 -4.14 11.63 12.16
CA HIS A 65 -5.60 11.74 12.08
C HIS A 65 -6.12 11.23 10.73
N ASN A 66 -7.44 11.00 10.65
CA ASN A 66 -8.09 10.50 9.45
C ASN A 66 -7.89 11.44 8.25
N VAL A 67 -7.76 10.84 7.06
CA VAL A 67 -7.63 11.56 5.79
C VAL A 67 -8.98 11.64 5.09
N ASN A 68 -9.57 12.84 5.09
CA ASN A 68 -10.93 13.09 4.59
C ASN A 68 -10.98 13.44 3.12
N CYS A 69 -9.96 14.15 2.61
CA CYS A 69 -9.89 14.54 1.21
C CYS A 69 -8.45 14.56 0.69
N LEU A 70 -8.28 14.16 -0.57
CA LEU A 70 -7.00 14.09 -1.28
C LEU A 70 -7.19 14.58 -2.71
N ARG A 71 -6.30 15.44 -3.20
CA ARG A 71 -6.22 15.81 -4.63
C ARG A 71 -4.79 15.96 -5.09
N TRP A 72 -4.54 15.55 -6.33
CA TRP A 72 -3.33 15.91 -7.06
C TRP A 72 -3.46 17.31 -7.67
N SER A 73 -2.36 18.07 -7.73
CA SER A 73 -2.27 19.23 -8.61
C SER A 73 -2.40 18.79 -10.06
N LYS A 74 -2.95 19.66 -10.92
CA LYS A 74 -3.20 19.33 -12.34
C LYS A 74 -1.94 18.95 -13.11
N ASP A 75 -0.76 19.40 -12.67
CA ASP A 75 0.53 19.07 -13.26
C ASP A 75 1.18 17.79 -12.72
N GLY A 76 0.67 17.26 -11.59
CA GLY A 76 1.14 16.05 -10.90
C GLY A 76 2.20 16.28 -9.81
N LYS A 77 2.68 17.51 -9.60
CA LYS A 77 3.83 17.74 -8.71
C LYS A 77 3.49 17.73 -7.22
N LEU A 78 2.26 18.08 -6.86
CA LEU A 78 1.82 18.24 -5.47
C LEU A 78 0.61 17.34 -5.17
N LEU A 79 0.59 16.78 -3.96
CA LEU A 79 -0.53 16.05 -3.39
C LEU A 79 -0.99 16.77 -2.13
N ALA A 80 -2.20 17.33 -2.14
CA ALA A 80 -2.81 17.99 -0.99
C ALA A 80 -3.77 17.04 -0.27
N CYS A 81 -3.78 17.14 1.06
CA CYS A 81 -4.53 16.30 1.99
C CYS A 81 -5.23 17.16 3.04
N GLY A 82 -6.51 16.91 3.31
CA GLY A 82 -7.27 17.52 4.40
C GLY A 82 -7.72 16.48 5.41
N CYS A 83 -7.62 16.82 6.70
CA CYS A 83 -7.79 15.88 7.81
C CYS A 83 -8.85 16.35 8.83
N ASP A 84 -9.21 15.45 9.76
CA ASP A 84 -10.15 15.75 10.85
C ASP A 84 -9.63 16.78 11.87
N ASP A 85 -8.31 16.96 12.00
CA ASP A 85 -7.67 17.86 12.96
C ASP A 85 -7.56 19.33 12.48
N SER A 86 -8.44 19.72 11.56
CA SER A 86 -8.41 20.97 10.79
C SER A 86 -7.15 21.23 9.95
N SER A 87 -6.19 20.30 9.90
CA SER A 87 -4.96 20.48 9.14
C SER A 87 -5.14 20.22 7.65
N VAL A 88 -4.43 21.02 6.85
CA VAL A 88 -4.23 20.79 5.41
C VAL A 88 -2.74 20.62 5.19
N THR A 89 -2.34 19.47 4.66
CA THR A 89 -0.94 19.13 4.37
C THR A 89 -0.70 19.02 2.88
N ILE A 90 0.45 19.51 2.40
CA ILE A 90 0.84 19.46 1.00
C ILE A 90 2.17 18.73 0.89
N TYR A 91 2.18 17.70 0.07
CA TYR A 91 3.34 16.86 -0.19
C TYR A 91 3.84 17.02 -1.62
N LYS A 92 5.15 16.82 -1.82
CA LYS A 92 5.81 16.79 -3.12
C LYS A 92 6.67 15.53 -3.22
N LEU A 93 6.80 14.98 -4.43
CA LEU A 93 7.75 13.89 -4.67
C LEU A 93 9.18 14.43 -4.51
N SER A 94 9.90 13.93 -3.51
CA SER A 94 11.29 14.33 -3.22
C SER A 94 12.29 13.40 -3.90
N LYS A 95 12.09 12.08 -3.76
CA LYS A 95 12.98 11.06 -4.28
C LYS A 95 12.21 9.89 -4.88
N VAL A 96 12.72 9.36 -5.98
CA VAL A 96 12.39 8.02 -6.47
C VAL A 96 13.61 7.16 -6.20
N MET A 97 13.42 6.09 -5.44
CA MET A 97 14.45 5.09 -5.18
C MET A 97 14.22 3.92 -6.13
N ASP A 98 15.28 3.51 -6.81
CA ASP A 98 15.33 2.35 -7.68
C ASP A 98 16.49 1.48 -7.18
N GLU A 99 16.19 0.41 -6.44
CA GLU A 99 17.19 -0.50 -5.87
C GLU A 99 17.67 -1.56 -6.90
N GLY A 100 17.80 -1.17 -8.17
CA GLY A 100 18.02 -2.05 -9.32
C GLY A 100 19.49 -2.33 -9.73
N ALA A 101 20.42 -2.51 -8.78
CA ALA A 101 21.85 -2.73 -9.11
C ALA A 101 22.38 -4.16 -8.89
N PHE A 102 21.69 -5.02 -8.10
CA PHE A 102 22.24 -6.33 -7.70
C PHE A 102 21.23 -7.51 -7.68
N VAL A 103 19.93 -7.27 -7.94
CA VAL A 103 18.90 -8.32 -8.04
C VAL A 103 17.97 -7.96 -9.21
N ASN A 104 17.41 -8.96 -9.89
CA ASN A 104 16.60 -8.80 -11.12
C ASN A 104 15.18 -8.20 -10.89
N GLU A 105 14.95 -7.43 -9.82
CA GLU A 105 13.64 -6.85 -9.46
C GLU A 105 13.75 -5.33 -9.30
N THR A 106 12.97 -4.55 -10.05
CA THR A 106 13.01 -3.08 -10.01
C THR A 106 12.11 -2.53 -8.90
N LEU A 107 12.64 -2.47 -7.68
CA LEU A 107 11.94 -1.88 -6.54
C LEU A 107 11.87 -0.35 -6.64
N ILE A 108 10.80 0.16 -7.27
CA ILE A 108 10.48 1.58 -7.33
C ILE A 108 9.70 2.02 -6.09
N PHE A 109 10.40 2.66 -5.15
CA PHE A 109 9.78 3.34 -4.00
C PHE A 109 9.82 4.87 -4.17
N ARG A 110 8.78 5.55 -3.69
CA ARG A 110 8.64 7.01 -3.78
C ARG A 110 8.58 7.64 -2.40
N GLU A 111 9.46 8.62 -2.19
CA GLU A 111 9.53 9.41 -0.97
C GLU A 111 8.89 10.77 -1.19
N TYR A 112 7.91 11.10 -0.35
CA TYR A 112 7.16 12.35 -0.41
C TYR A 112 7.56 13.27 0.74
N GLU A 113 8.11 14.43 0.42
CA GLU A 113 8.44 15.48 1.39
C GLU A 113 7.21 16.34 1.70
N LEU A 114 7.05 16.71 2.97
CA LEU A 114 6.04 17.68 3.41
C LEU A 114 6.52 19.09 3.06
N VAL A 115 5.79 19.79 2.19
CA VAL A 115 6.10 21.16 1.75
C VAL A 115 5.44 22.18 2.67
N PHE A 116 4.16 21.99 2.99
CA PHE A 116 3.40 22.91 3.83
C PHE A 116 2.46 22.17 4.79
N ILE A 117 2.31 22.73 5.99
CA ILE A 117 1.15 22.52 6.87
C ILE A 117 0.40 23.86 6.90
N LEU A 118 -0.72 23.93 6.19
CA LEU A 118 -1.56 25.12 6.17
C LEU A 118 -2.51 25.06 7.38
N ARG A 119 -2.48 26.10 8.21
CA ARG A 119 -3.27 26.22 9.44
C ARG A 119 -4.13 27.47 9.35
N GLY A 120 -5.44 27.32 9.54
CA GLY A 120 -6.41 28.43 9.44
C GLY A 120 -7.86 27.99 9.61
N HIS A 121 -8.17 26.73 9.30
CA HIS A 121 -9.46 26.13 9.67
C HIS A 121 -9.54 25.82 11.16
N ASN A 122 -10.75 25.90 11.71
CA ASN A 122 -11.04 25.61 13.12
C ASN A 122 -11.78 24.27 13.34
N ASP A 123 -12.09 23.54 12.26
CA ASP A 123 -12.82 22.27 12.29
C ASP A 123 -12.37 21.39 11.10
N SER A 124 -12.81 20.13 11.07
CA SER A 124 -12.48 19.10 10.08
C SER A 124 -12.57 19.62 8.64
N VAL A 125 -11.51 19.34 7.86
CA VAL A 125 -11.43 19.72 6.43
C VAL A 125 -12.19 18.67 5.62
N THR A 126 -13.27 19.08 4.97
CA THR A 126 -14.20 18.19 4.28
C THR A 126 -13.76 17.89 2.86
N ASP A 127 -13.33 18.90 2.10
CA ASP A 127 -12.95 18.80 0.69
C ASP A 127 -11.90 19.86 0.31
N LEU A 128 -11.15 19.59 -0.76
CA LEU A 128 -10.15 20.52 -1.27
C LEU A 128 -10.04 20.46 -2.80
N SER A 129 -9.61 21.56 -3.41
CA SER A 129 -9.45 21.68 -4.86
C SER A 129 -8.29 22.61 -5.20
N PHE A 130 -7.38 22.15 -6.06
CA PHE A 130 -6.37 23.01 -6.68
C PHE A 130 -6.98 23.87 -7.80
N SER A 131 -6.46 25.07 -7.99
CA SER A 131 -6.66 25.81 -9.23
C SER A 131 -6.04 25.04 -10.40
N TYR A 132 -6.59 25.22 -11.60
CA TYR A 132 -6.13 24.54 -12.82
C TYR A 132 -4.69 24.92 -13.20
N ASP A 133 -4.24 26.13 -12.83
CA ASP A 133 -2.85 26.56 -12.98
C ASP A 133 -1.92 26.12 -11.83
N GLY A 134 -2.45 25.44 -10.81
CA GLY A 134 -1.72 24.90 -9.66
C GLY A 134 -1.20 25.93 -8.66
N LYS A 135 -1.51 27.23 -8.83
CA LYS A 135 -1.00 28.30 -7.96
C LYS A 135 -1.82 28.52 -6.69
N GLN A 136 -3.08 28.09 -6.68
CA GLN A 136 -3.97 28.23 -5.53
C GLN A 136 -4.54 26.88 -5.11
N LEU A 137 -4.89 26.79 -3.84
CA LEU A 137 -5.70 25.71 -3.28
C LEU A 137 -6.88 26.33 -2.53
N ALA A 138 -8.06 25.76 -2.71
CA ALA A 138 -9.25 26.08 -1.95
C ALA A 138 -9.57 24.89 -1.04
N THR A 139 -9.85 25.16 0.22
CA THR A 139 -10.18 24.13 1.22
C THR A 139 -11.49 24.46 1.90
N ALA A 140 -12.38 23.49 1.99
CA ALA A 140 -13.68 23.58 2.65
C ALA A 140 -13.64 22.85 4.00
N SER A 141 -14.37 23.38 4.99
CA SER A 141 -14.40 22.82 6.34
C SER A 141 -15.79 22.94 6.98
N LEU A 142 -16.00 22.15 8.02
CA LEU A 142 -17.15 22.25 8.91
C LEU A 142 -17.21 23.59 9.68
N ASP A 143 -16.12 24.35 9.73
CA ASP A 143 -16.05 25.69 10.35
C ASP A 143 -16.79 26.81 9.57
N CYS A 144 -17.61 26.41 8.60
CA CYS A 144 -18.40 27.26 7.70
C CYS A 144 -17.56 28.11 6.73
N LYS A 145 -16.27 27.81 6.51
CA LYS A 145 -15.42 28.60 5.61
C LYS A 145 -14.90 27.81 4.42
N VAL A 146 -14.64 28.55 3.35
CA VAL A 146 -13.67 28.14 2.32
C VAL A 146 -12.46 29.06 2.42
N ILE A 147 -11.27 28.49 2.62
CA ILE A 147 -10.02 29.26 2.67
C ILE A 147 -9.29 29.11 1.34
N LEU A 148 -8.80 30.23 0.81
CA LEU A 148 -7.93 30.29 -0.37
C LEU A 148 -6.47 30.42 0.07
N TRP A 149 -5.61 29.57 -0.48
CA TRP A 149 -4.19 29.50 -0.19
C TRP A 149 -3.37 29.77 -1.46
N ASP A 150 -2.31 30.55 -1.34
CA ASP A 150 -1.23 30.63 -2.34
C ASP A 150 -0.25 29.47 -2.10
N ILE A 151 -0.08 28.63 -3.12
CA ILE A 151 0.73 27.42 -3.08
C ILE A 151 2.23 27.69 -3.29
N ILE A 152 2.61 28.89 -3.73
CA ILE A 152 4.00 29.32 -3.81
C ILE A 152 4.51 29.77 -2.43
N THR A 153 3.68 30.51 -1.68
CA THR A 153 4.08 31.08 -0.38
C THR A 153 3.57 30.34 0.84
N GLY A 154 2.63 29.39 0.67
CA GLY A 154 1.95 28.69 1.76
C GLY A 154 1.03 29.58 2.60
N LYS A 155 0.67 30.77 2.10
CA LYS A 155 -0.11 31.77 2.85
C LYS A 155 -1.59 31.73 2.47
N GLN A 156 -2.43 31.99 3.46
CA GLN A 156 -3.83 32.34 3.25
C GLN A 156 -3.92 33.67 2.48
N ILE A 157 -4.64 33.67 1.36
CA ILE A 157 -4.88 34.83 0.49
C ILE A 157 -6.34 35.28 0.45
N GLY A 158 -7.27 34.49 1.01
CA GLY A 158 -8.68 34.82 1.05
C GLY A 158 -9.48 33.87 1.94
N VAL A 159 -10.65 34.34 2.39
CA VAL A 159 -11.65 33.55 3.12
C VAL A 159 -13.01 33.87 2.52
N LEU A 160 -13.81 32.84 2.28
CA LEU A 160 -15.14 32.93 1.72
C LEU A 160 -16.11 32.29 2.72
N ASP A 161 -16.86 33.12 3.45
CA ASP A 161 -17.72 32.67 4.53
C ASP A 161 -19.06 32.09 4.01
N HIS A 162 -19.43 30.92 4.52
CA HIS A 162 -20.79 30.37 4.42
C HIS A 162 -21.54 30.56 5.74
N SER A 163 -22.86 30.45 5.68
CA SER A 163 -23.73 30.45 6.86
C SER A 163 -23.79 29.09 7.59
N LEU A 164 -23.23 28.04 7.00
CA LEU A 164 -23.35 26.64 7.41
C LEU A 164 -22.09 25.85 7.00
N PRO A 165 -21.83 24.68 7.61
CA PRO A 165 -20.70 23.79 7.29
C PRO A 165 -20.55 23.55 5.78
N VAL A 166 -19.34 23.69 5.26
CA VAL A 166 -19.04 23.50 3.83
C VAL A 166 -18.55 22.06 3.64
N TYR A 167 -19.16 21.33 2.70
CA TYR A 167 -18.90 19.90 2.47
C TYR A 167 -18.14 19.60 1.18
N GLY A 168 -18.03 20.58 0.28
CA GLY A 168 -17.51 20.40 -1.07
C GLY A 168 -17.01 21.68 -1.73
N VAL A 169 -15.95 21.58 -2.53
CA VAL A 169 -15.34 22.71 -3.24
C VAL A 169 -14.76 22.29 -4.59
N ALA A 170 -14.93 23.11 -5.64
CA ALA A 170 -14.33 22.84 -6.95
C ALA A 170 -13.94 24.13 -7.67
N PHE A 171 -12.66 24.27 -8.01
CA PHE A 171 -12.18 25.28 -8.95
C PHE A 171 -12.67 24.99 -10.36
N ASP A 172 -12.98 26.04 -11.10
CA ASP A 172 -13.21 25.95 -12.54
C ASP A 172 -11.87 25.86 -13.31
N PRO A 173 -11.85 25.22 -14.50
CA PRO A 173 -10.63 25.08 -15.27
C PRO A 173 -10.12 26.40 -15.88
N LEU A 174 -10.87 27.51 -15.72
CA LEU A 174 -10.46 28.84 -16.17
C LEU A 174 -9.80 29.68 -15.06
N ASN A 175 -9.77 29.22 -13.81
CA ASN A 175 -9.28 29.97 -12.63
C ASN A 175 -9.99 31.32 -12.39
N ILE A 176 -11.25 31.43 -12.83
CA ILE A 176 -12.09 32.63 -12.66
C ILE A 176 -13.10 32.41 -11.53
N LEU A 177 -13.61 31.18 -11.41
CA LEU A 177 -14.73 30.82 -10.54
C LEU A 177 -14.37 29.69 -9.59
N LEU A 178 -14.84 29.82 -8.35
CA LEU A 178 -14.83 28.74 -7.37
C LEU A 178 -16.27 28.33 -7.08
N PHE A 179 -16.55 27.03 -7.13
CA PHE A 179 -17.77 26.46 -6.60
C PHE A 179 -17.54 25.98 -5.17
N SER A 180 -18.55 26.13 -4.31
CA SER A 180 -18.57 25.57 -2.96
C SER A 180 -19.99 25.23 -2.52
N GLN A 181 -20.14 24.25 -1.64
CA GLN A 181 -21.45 23.73 -1.24
C GLN A 181 -21.56 23.47 0.27
N CYS A 182 -22.64 23.96 0.87
CA CYS A 182 -23.09 23.62 2.22
C CYS A 182 -24.47 22.95 2.16
N SER A 183 -25.05 22.59 3.32
CA SER A 183 -26.26 21.76 3.41
C SER A 183 -27.53 22.31 2.76
N ASN A 184 -27.65 23.62 2.55
CA ASN A 184 -28.85 24.23 1.96
C ASN A 184 -28.56 25.20 0.81
N ALA A 185 -27.29 25.34 0.42
CA ALA A 185 -26.89 26.27 -0.60
C ALA A 185 -25.62 25.85 -1.31
N ALA A 186 -25.55 26.19 -2.59
CA ALA A 186 -24.34 26.15 -3.38
C ALA A 186 -23.99 27.57 -3.85
N ILE A 187 -22.72 27.96 -3.76
CA ILE A 187 -22.26 29.32 -4.05
C ILE A 187 -21.13 29.28 -5.08
N ILE A 188 -21.28 30.13 -6.11
CA ILE A 188 -20.27 30.46 -7.11
C ILE A 188 -19.61 31.76 -6.69
N TRP A 189 -18.29 31.75 -6.55
CA TRP A 189 -17.47 32.90 -6.18
C TRP A 189 -16.59 33.32 -7.34
N ASN A 190 -16.43 34.63 -7.54
CA ASN A 190 -15.35 35.17 -8.35
C ASN A 190 -14.06 35.10 -7.56
N VAL A 191 -13.07 34.34 -8.04
CA VAL A 191 -11.80 34.12 -7.32
C VAL A 191 -11.02 35.42 -7.15
N ALA A 192 -10.95 36.25 -8.20
CA ALA A 192 -10.17 37.49 -8.19
C ALA A 192 -10.80 38.60 -7.32
N LYS A 193 -12.13 38.63 -7.21
CA LYS A 193 -12.85 39.60 -6.35
C LYS A 193 -13.12 39.08 -4.93
N GLN A 194 -13.00 37.76 -4.70
CA GLN A 194 -13.42 37.07 -3.47
C GLN A 194 -14.87 37.39 -3.08
N GLN A 195 -15.78 37.40 -4.06
CA GLN A 195 -17.19 37.76 -3.89
C GLN A 195 -18.10 36.72 -4.53
N ALA A 196 -19.24 36.44 -3.90
CA ALA A 196 -20.26 35.55 -4.46
C ALA A 196 -20.88 36.20 -5.71
N GLU A 197 -20.77 35.55 -6.86
CA GLU A 197 -21.49 35.95 -8.08
C GLU A 197 -22.91 35.40 -8.08
N LYS A 198 -23.13 34.19 -7.55
CA LYS A 198 -24.45 33.56 -7.53
C LYS A 198 -24.58 32.55 -6.39
N LYS A 199 -25.76 32.51 -5.78
CA LYS A 199 -26.16 31.54 -4.75
C LYS A 199 -27.38 30.74 -5.25
N ILE A 200 -27.31 29.42 -5.12
CA ILE A 200 -28.30 28.45 -5.58
C ILE A 200 -28.83 27.73 -4.35
N THR A 201 -30.13 27.83 -4.07
CA THR A 201 -30.78 27.28 -2.85
C THR A 201 -31.99 26.39 -3.15
N GLU A 202 -32.71 26.65 -4.25
CA GLU A 202 -33.98 25.98 -4.58
C GLU A 202 -33.88 24.44 -4.58
N GLN A 203 -32.81 23.90 -5.16
CA GLN A 203 -32.53 22.46 -5.27
C GLN A 203 -32.14 21.80 -3.94
N PHE A 204 -31.84 22.60 -2.91
CA PHE A 204 -31.37 22.15 -1.60
C PHE A 204 -32.34 22.45 -0.45
N LYS A 205 -33.48 23.11 -0.72
CA LYS A 205 -34.51 23.45 0.30
C LYS A 205 -35.02 22.25 1.10
N LEU A 206 -35.06 21.07 0.49
CA LEU A 206 -35.50 19.82 1.11
C LEU A 206 -34.32 18.88 1.43
N ALA A 207 -33.09 19.27 1.08
CA ALA A 207 -31.92 18.43 1.30
C ALA A 207 -31.68 18.26 2.81
N SER A 208 -31.51 17.01 3.20
CA SER A 208 -31.00 16.62 4.51
C SER A 208 -29.83 15.69 4.24
N HIS A 209 -28.66 16.09 4.72
CA HIS A 209 -27.41 15.39 4.47
C HIS A 209 -27.10 14.48 5.63
N SER A 210 -26.79 13.23 5.31
CA SER A 210 -26.34 12.19 6.26
C SER A 210 -24.84 11.98 6.20
N ASN A 211 -24.16 12.61 5.24
CA ASN A 211 -22.71 12.58 5.06
C ASN A 211 -22.11 14.00 5.12
N PHE A 212 -20.88 14.12 5.58
CA PHE A 212 -20.15 15.40 5.67
C PHE A 212 -19.29 15.70 4.43
N PHE A 213 -19.32 14.81 3.44
CA PHE A 213 -18.55 14.92 2.21
C PHE A 213 -19.48 15.06 1.00
N LEU A 214 -19.32 16.16 0.26
CA LEU A 214 -19.93 16.36 -1.05
C LEU A 214 -18.82 16.63 -2.05
N ARG A 215 -18.69 15.81 -3.10
CA ARG A 215 -17.65 16.00 -4.14
C ARG A 215 -18.26 16.58 -5.42
N PRO A 216 -18.35 17.92 -5.58
CA PRO A 216 -18.76 18.55 -6.83
C PRO A 216 -17.65 18.51 -7.88
N SER A 217 -17.99 18.75 -9.15
CA SER A 217 -17.00 18.70 -10.24
C SER A 217 -17.37 19.62 -11.41
N TRP A 218 -16.40 20.40 -11.90
CA TRP A 218 -16.52 21.13 -13.17
C TRP A 218 -16.18 20.20 -14.35
N SER A 219 -16.83 20.44 -15.49
CA SER A 219 -16.47 19.81 -16.76
C SER A 219 -15.06 20.24 -17.16
N PRO A 220 -14.27 19.39 -17.84
CA PRO A 220 -12.87 19.66 -18.11
C PRO A 220 -12.67 20.95 -18.94
N GLU A 221 -13.65 21.30 -19.78
CA GLU A 221 -13.65 22.51 -20.59
C GLU A 221 -14.35 23.72 -19.93
N GLY A 222 -14.85 23.57 -18.71
CA GLY A 222 -15.36 24.67 -17.87
C GLY A 222 -16.73 25.23 -18.23
N THR A 223 -17.47 24.57 -19.12
CA THR A 223 -18.81 25.00 -19.54
C THR A 223 -19.91 24.49 -18.63
N GLN A 224 -19.69 23.44 -17.86
CA GLN A 224 -20.70 22.81 -17.00
C GLN A 224 -20.15 22.48 -15.62
N LEU A 225 -21.04 22.41 -14.65
CA LEU A 225 -20.76 22.05 -13.27
C LEU A 225 -21.80 21.02 -12.82
N VAL A 226 -21.34 19.94 -12.18
CA VAL A 226 -22.21 18.98 -11.49
C VAL A 226 -22.13 19.21 -9.98
N MET A 227 -23.31 19.26 -9.37
CA MET A 227 -23.59 19.44 -7.95
C MET A 227 -24.28 18.17 -7.42
N VAL A 228 -24.02 17.82 -6.17
CA VAL A 228 -24.50 16.58 -5.52
C VAL A 228 -25.39 16.90 -4.32
N GLY A 229 -26.01 15.90 -3.70
CA GLY A 229 -26.84 16.08 -2.50
C GLY A 229 -28.12 16.90 -2.68
N ALA A 230 -28.53 17.20 -3.92
CA ALA A 230 -29.77 17.90 -4.21
C ALA A 230 -30.99 16.98 -4.07
N ILE A 231 -32.16 17.56 -3.81
CA ILE A 231 -33.44 16.83 -3.82
C ILE A 231 -34.40 17.46 -4.83
N SER A 232 -34.89 16.65 -5.76
CA SER A 232 -35.89 17.02 -6.76
C SER A 232 -37.03 16.02 -6.72
N GLN A 233 -38.28 16.50 -6.68
CA GLN A 233 -39.48 15.65 -6.62
C GLN A 233 -39.45 14.58 -5.50
N LYS A 234 -38.91 14.94 -4.32
CA LYS A 234 -38.67 14.05 -3.16
C LYS A 234 -37.73 12.86 -3.44
N ARG A 235 -36.84 12.97 -4.43
CA ARG A 235 -35.76 12.01 -4.72
C ARG A 235 -34.41 12.70 -4.68
N TYR A 236 -33.39 11.97 -4.25
CA TYR A 236 -32.00 12.41 -4.34
C TYR A 236 -31.54 12.47 -5.79
N VAL A 237 -30.86 13.54 -6.17
CA VAL A 237 -30.41 13.80 -7.53
C VAL A 237 -29.01 14.43 -7.55
N ALA A 238 -28.29 14.23 -8.65
CA ALA A 238 -27.26 15.17 -9.05
C ALA A 238 -27.90 16.29 -9.90
N CYS A 239 -27.36 17.50 -9.83
CA CYS A 239 -27.80 18.63 -10.63
C CYS A 239 -26.65 19.14 -11.50
N VAL A 240 -26.84 19.20 -12.81
CA VAL A 240 -25.87 19.82 -13.74
C VAL A 240 -26.38 21.19 -14.14
N THR A 241 -25.50 22.19 -14.13
CA THR A 241 -25.79 23.54 -14.60
C THR A 241 -24.73 24.01 -15.59
N HIS A 242 -25.11 24.91 -16.51
CA HIS A 242 -24.15 25.60 -17.39
C HIS A 242 -23.37 26.66 -16.59
N ARG A 243 -22.20 27.07 -17.07
CA ARG A 243 -21.35 28.10 -16.43
C ARG A 243 -22.08 29.42 -16.17
N GLU A 244 -23.01 29.78 -17.06
CA GLU A 244 -23.86 30.98 -16.93
C GLU A 244 -24.95 30.83 -15.85
N MET A 245 -25.17 29.61 -15.35
CA MET A 245 -26.09 29.26 -14.28
C MET A 245 -27.57 29.56 -14.61
N ASN A 246 -27.94 29.59 -15.88
CA ASN A 246 -29.31 29.90 -16.33
C ASN A 246 -30.26 28.73 -16.09
N ASP A 247 -29.82 27.51 -16.42
CA ASP A 247 -30.61 26.28 -16.31
C ASP A 247 -29.95 25.27 -15.36
N VAL A 248 -30.77 24.52 -14.62
CA VAL A 248 -30.34 23.41 -13.76
C VAL A 248 -31.08 22.14 -14.13
N ILE A 249 -30.35 21.14 -14.61
CA ILE A 249 -30.86 19.86 -15.08
C ILE A 249 -30.66 18.82 -13.97
N SER A 250 -31.73 18.16 -13.55
CA SER A 250 -31.67 17.08 -12.54
C SER A 250 -31.42 15.72 -13.19
N PHE A 251 -30.58 14.90 -12.56
CA PHE A 251 -30.24 13.54 -12.96
C PHE A 251 -30.69 12.58 -11.85
N GLN A 252 -31.73 11.79 -12.13
CA GLN A 252 -32.32 10.82 -11.19
C GLN A 252 -31.80 9.41 -11.47
N GLY A 253 -31.54 8.61 -10.44
CA GLY A 253 -31.14 7.21 -10.60
C GLY A 253 -30.74 6.50 -9.29
N HIS A 254 -30.31 7.26 -8.30
CA HIS A 254 -29.94 6.74 -6.98
C HIS A 254 -31.14 6.65 -6.03
N LYS A 255 -31.13 5.65 -5.16
CA LYS A 255 -32.15 5.39 -4.13
C LYS A 255 -31.91 6.19 -2.84
N ASN A 256 -30.67 6.61 -2.60
CA ASN A 256 -30.23 7.34 -1.43
C ASN A 256 -29.40 8.57 -1.85
N GLU A 257 -28.93 9.34 -0.87
CA GLU A 257 -28.14 10.55 -1.08
C GLU A 257 -26.97 10.35 -2.06
N VAL A 258 -26.91 11.24 -3.05
CA VAL A 258 -25.79 11.33 -3.98
C VAL A 258 -24.72 12.21 -3.33
N VAL A 259 -23.51 11.67 -3.11
CA VAL A 259 -22.47 12.35 -2.31
C VAL A 259 -21.21 12.67 -3.10
N CYS A 260 -20.92 11.97 -4.20
CA CYS A 260 -19.72 12.23 -4.99
C CYS A 260 -20.01 12.22 -6.49
N CYS A 261 -19.33 13.10 -7.22
CA CYS A 261 -19.30 13.07 -8.68
C CYS A 261 -17.96 13.53 -9.23
N ARG A 262 -17.64 13.10 -10.45
CA ARG A 262 -16.39 13.45 -11.12
C ARG A 262 -16.64 13.52 -12.63
N PHE A 263 -16.41 14.68 -13.25
CA PHE A 263 -16.28 14.74 -14.70
C PHE A 263 -15.04 13.95 -15.14
N SER A 264 -15.12 13.34 -16.31
CA SER A 264 -13.95 12.81 -17.00
C SER A 264 -12.97 13.95 -17.31
N PRO A 265 -11.65 13.72 -17.19
CA PRO A 265 -10.62 14.70 -17.57
C PRO A 265 -10.56 14.93 -19.09
N CYS A 266 -11.28 14.14 -19.89
CA CYS A 266 -11.26 14.20 -21.35
C CYS A 266 -12.62 14.62 -21.93
N LEU A 267 -12.58 15.24 -23.10
CA LEU A 267 -13.74 15.37 -23.98
C LEU A 267 -13.86 14.13 -24.87
N TYR A 268 -15.07 13.79 -25.25
CA TYR A 268 -15.37 12.72 -26.20
C TYR A 268 -16.05 13.30 -27.44
N LYS A 269 -15.96 12.61 -28.57
CA LYS A 269 -16.51 13.07 -29.85
C LYS A 269 -17.26 11.95 -30.55
N SER A 270 -18.51 12.22 -30.88
CA SER A 270 -19.35 11.29 -31.62
C SER A 270 -19.96 11.94 -32.85
N VAL A 271 -20.20 11.12 -33.87
CA VAL A 271 -21.02 11.47 -35.03
C VAL A 271 -22.47 11.41 -34.58
N ASN A 272 -23.22 12.51 -34.68
CA ASN A 272 -24.67 12.49 -34.45
C ASN A 272 -25.41 12.06 -35.73
N PHE A 273 -26.72 11.85 -35.63
CA PHE A 273 -27.59 11.53 -36.76
C PHE A 273 -27.55 12.55 -37.92
N ASP A 274 -27.08 13.78 -37.68
CA ASP A 274 -26.87 14.82 -38.70
C ASP A 274 -25.50 14.70 -39.42
N GLY A 275 -24.75 13.63 -39.18
CA GLY A 275 -23.40 13.40 -39.69
C GLY A 275 -22.32 14.29 -39.04
N LYS A 276 -22.68 15.25 -38.18
CA LYS A 276 -21.72 16.18 -37.59
C LYS A 276 -21.07 15.57 -36.35
N LYS A 277 -19.74 15.52 -36.34
CA LYS A 277 -18.95 15.22 -35.14
C LYS A 277 -19.13 16.35 -34.12
N ARG A 278 -19.68 16.06 -32.93
CA ARG A 278 -19.81 17.04 -31.83
C ARG A 278 -19.09 16.53 -30.58
N ALA A 279 -18.41 17.43 -29.88
CA ALA A 279 -17.77 17.12 -28.61
C ALA A 279 -18.79 17.14 -27.45
N PHE A 280 -18.58 16.26 -26.46
CA PHE A 280 -19.35 16.15 -25.24
C PHE A 280 -18.46 15.74 -24.06
N SER A 281 -18.95 16.02 -22.85
CA SER A 281 -18.34 15.62 -21.59
C SER A 281 -19.17 14.50 -20.92
N CYS A 282 -18.48 13.60 -20.25
CA CYS A 282 -19.07 12.54 -19.43
C CYS A 282 -18.71 12.75 -17.96
N PHE A 283 -19.58 12.30 -17.07
CA PHE A 283 -19.34 12.36 -15.63
C PHE A 283 -19.92 11.11 -14.96
N VAL A 284 -19.34 10.78 -13.81
CA VAL A 284 -19.79 9.69 -12.94
C VAL A 284 -20.35 10.28 -11.66
N ILE A 285 -21.36 9.61 -11.11
CA ILE A 285 -22.04 9.92 -9.85
C ILE A 285 -21.99 8.67 -8.97
N GLY A 286 -21.74 8.83 -7.66
CA GLY A 286 -21.88 7.78 -6.65
C GLY A 286 -22.71 8.26 -5.45
N GLY A 287 -23.33 7.31 -4.76
CA GLY A 287 -24.23 7.59 -3.64
C GLY A 287 -24.08 6.65 -2.45
N LEU A 288 -24.83 6.97 -1.40
CA LEU A 288 -25.00 6.18 -0.18
C LEU A 288 -25.94 4.97 -0.36
N ASP A 289 -26.21 4.58 -1.60
CA ASP A 289 -26.94 3.37 -1.99
C ASP A 289 -26.00 2.30 -2.59
N ASN A 290 -24.70 2.45 -2.34
CA ASN A 290 -23.62 1.58 -2.80
C ASN A 290 -23.54 1.44 -4.34
N SER A 291 -24.20 2.33 -5.09
CA SER A 291 -24.25 2.29 -6.54
C SER A 291 -23.53 3.49 -7.16
N LEU A 292 -23.12 3.35 -8.42
CA LEU A 292 -22.62 4.46 -9.23
C LEU A 292 -23.24 4.45 -10.62
N SER A 293 -23.33 5.62 -11.25
CA SER A 293 -23.86 5.78 -12.61
C SER A 293 -23.02 6.74 -13.44
N VAL A 294 -22.83 6.43 -14.72
CA VAL A 294 -22.09 7.25 -15.68
C VAL A 294 -23.08 7.89 -16.65
N TRP A 295 -22.89 9.16 -17.00
CA TRP A 295 -23.84 9.97 -17.76
C TRP A 295 -23.16 10.87 -18.79
N VAL A 296 -23.86 11.13 -19.89
CA VAL A 296 -23.50 12.18 -20.86
C VAL A 296 -24.19 13.49 -20.48
N ALA A 297 -23.40 14.51 -20.12
CA ALA A 297 -23.90 15.73 -19.48
C ALA A 297 -24.88 16.56 -20.33
N ARG A 298 -24.86 16.43 -21.66
CA ARG A 298 -25.76 17.15 -22.57
C ARG A 298 -27.05 16.41 -22.96
N LYS A 299 -27.19 15.11 -22.65
CA LYS A 299 -28.29 14.29 -23.21
C LYS A 299 -29.25 13.69 -22.16
N GLN A 300 -29.01 13.87 -20.85
CA GLN A 300 -29.67 13.10 -19.78
C GLN A 300 -29.62 11.56 -19.97
N ASN A 301 -28.77 11.07 -20.88
CA ASN A 301 -28.62 9.66 -21.15
C ASN A 301 -27.63 9.07 -20.15
N GLN A 302 -28.12 8.10 -19.38
CA GLN A 302 -27.29 7.21 -18.60
C GLN A 302 -26.52 6.30 -19.57
N VAL A 303 -25.21 6.26 -19.41
CA VAL A 303 -24.31 5.34 -20.14
C VAL A 303 -24.39 3.95 -19.51
N CYS A 304 -24.31 3.90 -18.18
CA CYS A 304 -24.43 2.67 -17.39
C CYS A 304 -24.73 2.99 -15.92
N HIS A 305 -25.16 1.96 -15.20
CA HIS A 305 -25.40 2.00 -13.76
C HIS A 305 -24.94 0.69 -13.13
N PHE A 306 -24.08 0.77 -12.12
CA PHE A 306 -23.56 -0.37 -11.37
C PHE A 306 -24.21 -0.37 -9.99
N LEU A 307 -25.01 -1.38 -9.72
CA LEU A 307 -25.68 -1.61 -8.44
C LEU A 307 -24.76 -2.37 -7.49
N ASN A 308 -24.83 -2.03 -6.19
CA ASN A 308 -24.12 -2.74 -5.11
C ASN A 308 -22.61 -2.96 -5.41
N VAL A 309 -21.94 -1.91 -5.89
CA VAL A 309 -20.50 -1.92 -6.19
C VAL A 309 -19.70 -2.32 -4.94
N PHE A 310 -20.16 -1.92 -3.76
CA PHE A 310 -19.53 -2.17 -2.47
C PHE A 310 -20.54 -2.69 -1.44
N LYS A 311 -20.04 -3.18 -0.29
CA LYS A 311 -20.88 -3.46 0.88
C LYS A 311 -21.18 -2.19 1.67
N GLY A 312 -20.27 -1.21 1.62
CA GLY A 312 -20.47 0.13 2.17
C GLY A 312 -20.80 1.19 1.12
N CYS A 313 -21.12 2.39 1.57
CA CYS A 313 -21.35 3.56 0.72
C CYS A 313 -20.10 3.94 -0.09
N ILE A 314 -20.29 4.52 -1.28
CA ILE A 314 -19.20 5.14 -2.05
C ILE A 314 -18.90 6.53 -1.47
N GLN A 315 -17.62 6.88 -1.36
CA GLN A 315 -17.19 8.18 -0.78
C GLN A 315 -16.51 9.11 -1.78
N ASP A 316 -15.71 8.56 -2.70
CA ASP A 316 -15.03 9.33 -3.73
C ASP A 316 -14.79 8.50 -5.00
N ILE A 317 -14.65 9.18 -6.12
CA ILE A 317 -14.49 8.57 -7.46
C ILE A 317 -13.49 9.40 -8.25
N THR A 318 -12.53 8.74 -8.90
CA THR A 318 -11.56 9.39 -9.78
C THR A 318 -11.45 8.70 -11.14
N TRP A 319 -11.13 9.46 -12.18
CA TRP A 319 -10.92 8.97 -13.54
C TRP A 319 -9.42 8.89 -13.79
N LEU A 320 -8.92 7.72 -14.19
CA LEU A 320 -7.52 7.58 -14.57
C LEU A 320 -7.22 8.39 -15.85
N PRO A 321 -5.94 8.72 -16.11
CA PRO A 321 -5.53 9.39 -17.35
C PRO A 321 -6.08 8.71 -18.61
N GLY A 322 -6.58 9.52 -19.54
CA GLY A 322 -7.18 9.07 -20.80
C GLY A 322 -8.70 8.81 -20.75
N GLY A 323 -9.37 8.92 -19.59
CA GLY A 323 -10.83 9.04 -19.53
C GLY A 323 -11.66 7.80 -19.92
N LEU A 324 -11.04 6.65 -20.20
CA LEU A 324 -11.73 5.37 -20.43
C LEU A 324 -11.71 4.45 -19.20
N ARG A 325 -11.09 4.89 -18.10
CA ARG A 325 -10.92 4.11 -16.89
C ARG A 325 -11.24 4.96 -15.68
N MET A 326 -11.90 4.38 -14.69
CA MET A 326 -12.22 5.05 -13.43
C MET A 326 -12.09 4.10 -12.25
N MET A 327 -11.92 4.68 -11.07
CA MET A 327 -11.87 3.98 -9.80
C MET A 327 -12.75 4.68 -8.78
N ALA A 328 -13.32 3.89 -7.86
CA ALA A 328 -14.14 4.39 -6.75
C ALA A 328 -13.64 3.78 -5.43
N CYS A 329 -13.85 4.47 -4.31
CA CYS A 329 -13.57 3.98 -2.96
C CYS A 329 -14.83 3.91 -2.09
N SER A 330 -14.76 3.10 -1.03
CA SER A 330 -15.86 2.91 -0.08
C SER A 330 -15.40 2.87 1.37
N VAL A 331 -16.35 3.17 2.26
CA VAL A 331 -16.22 2.96 3.72
C VAL A 331 -16.02 1.49 4.13
N ASP A 332 -16.23 0.53 3.24
CA ASP A 332 -15.90 -0.89 3.51
C ASP A 332 -14.40 -1.22 3.39
N GLY A 333 -13.57 -0.23 3.05
CA GLY A 333 -12.11 -0.34 3.03
C GLY A 333 -11.51 -0.83 1.71
N PHE A 334 -12.35 -0.95 0.67
CA PHE A 334 -11.96 -1.41 -0.66
C PHE A 334 -12.10 -0.33 -1.73
N VAL A 335 -11.49 -0.61 -2.89
CA VAL A 335 -11.68 0.13 -4.14
C VAL A 335 -12.17 -0.78 -5.26
N ALA A 336 -12.81 -0.17 -6.25
CA ALA A 336 -13.29 -0.82 -7.46
C ALA A 336 -12.70 -0.12 -8.69
N TYR A 337 -12.46 -0.89 -9.74
CA TYR A 337 -11.88 -0.46 -11.01
C TYR A 337 -12.85 -0.77 -12.15
N PHE A 338 -12.98 0.16 -13.09
CA PHE A 338 -13.84 0.07 -14.25
C PHE A 338 -13.06 0.49 -15.50
N GLU A 339 -13.18 -0.28 -16.59
CA GLU A 339 -12.60 0.06 -17.90
C GLU A 339 -13.67 -0.07 -18.99
N PHE A 340 -13.85 1.04 -19.71
CA PHE A 340 -14.75 1.19 -20.84
C PHE A 340 -13.98 1.14 -22.16
N ASN A 341 -14.68 0.83 -23.25
CA ASN A 341 -14.23 1.19 -24.59
C ASN A 341 -14.99 2.43 -25.11
N GLU A 342 -14.51 3.01 -26.23
CA GLU A 342 -15.10 4.21 -26.82
C GLU A 342 -16.56 4.02 -27.27
N ASN A 343 -16.93 2.80 -27.71
CA ASN A 343 -18.30 2.50 -28.09
C ASN A 343 -19.25 2.46 -26.87
N GLU A 344 -18.76 2.04 -25.71
CA GLU A 344 -19.52 2.02 -24.45
C GLU A 344 -19.74 3.43 -23.89
N ILE A 345 -18.73 4.31 -23.94
CA ILE A 345 -18.93 5.73 -23.61
C ILE A 345 -19.75 6.45 -24.70
N GLY A 346 -19.73 5.93 -25.93
CA GLY A 346 -20.45 6.47 -27.08
C GLY A 346 -19.70 7.57 -27.84
N GLY A 347 -18.36 7.59 -27.80
CA GLY A 347 -17.53 8.55 -28.52
C GLY A 347 -16.02 8.37 -28.37
N GLU A 348 -15.29 8.83 -29.38
CA GLU A 348 -13.82 8.84 -29.49
C GLU A 348 -13.19 9.83 -28.49
N VAL A 349 -12.20 9.40 -27.70
CA VAL A 349 -11.53 10.28 -26.73
C VAL A 349 -10.74 11.36 -27.46
N GLN A 350 -10.93 12.62 -27.07
CA GLN A 350 -10.16 13.75 -27.60
C GLN A 350 -8.96 14.03 -26.71
N GLY A 351 -7.77 14.12 -27.31
CA GLY A 351 -6.51 14.38 -26.61
C GLY A 351 -6.46 15.76 -25.94
N GLU A 352 -5.52 15.91 -25.01
CA GLU A 352 -5.34 17.10 -24.16
C GLU A 352 -5.18 18.40 -24.98
N GLU A 353 -4.53 18.35 -26.15
CA GLU A 353 -4.39 19.49 -27.05
C GLU A 353 -5.75 20.04 -27.55
N TYR A 354 -6.72 19.16 -27.83
CA TYR A 354 -8.07 19.57 -28.25
C TYR A 354 -8.85 20.20 -27.10
N LEU A 355 -8.68 19.65 -25.89
CA LEU A 355 -9.26 20.23 -24.67
C LEU A 355 -8.69 21.62 -24.40
N ASN A 356 -7.37 21.77 -24.41
CA ASN A 356 -6.69 23.05 -24.17
C ASN A 356 -7.10 24.11 -25.22
N LYS A 357 -7.14 23.77 -26.51
CA LYS A 357 -7.67 24.66 -27.56
C LYS A 357 -9.14 25.04 -27.36
N THR A 358 -9.94 24.14 -26.78
CA THR A 358 -11.35 24.43 -26.46
C THR A 358 -11.46 25.41 -25.29
N ILE A 359 -10.64 25.23 -24.25
CA ILE A 359 -10.50 26.14 -23.11
C ILE A 359 -10.02 27.52 -23.57
N GLU A 360 -8.93 27.60 -24.34
CA GLU A 360 -8.37 28.85 -24.90
C GLU A 360 -9.40 29.61 -25.74
N LYS A 361 -10.12 28.90 -26.63
CA LYS A 361 -11.18 29.52 -27.43
C LYS A 361 -12.31 30.07 -26.57
N TYR A 362 -12.68 29.36 -25.50
CA TYR A 362 -13.73 29.80 -24.58
C TYR A 362 -13.26 31.02 -23.74
N MET A 363 -12.01 31.03 -23.30
CA MET A 363 -11.36 32.17 -22.64
C MET A 363 -11.35 33.44 -23.49
N LEU A 364 -10.92 33.33 -24.75
CA LEU A 364 -10.91 34.43 -25.72
C LEU A 364 -12.32 35.00 -25.93
N ASN A 365 -13.34 34.14 -26.02
CA ASN A 365 -14.73 34.57 -26.10
C ASN A 365 -15.22 35.28 -24.82
N GLN A 366 -14.78 34.85 -23.63
CA GLN A 366 -15.13 35.54 -22.37
C GLN A 366 -14.46 36.92 -22.22
N GLN A 367 -13.31 37.13 -22.88
CA GLN A 367 -12.62 38.42 -22.92
C GLN A 367 -13.28 39.38 -23.93
N SER A 368 -13.62 38.91 -25.13
CA SER A 368 -14.25 39.76 -26.17
C SER A 368 -15.67 40.22 -25.79
N ILE A 369 -16.39 39.48 -24.94
CA ILE A 369 -17.70 39.90 -24.39
C ILE A 369 -17.56 41.02 -23.33
N LYS A 370 -16.35 41.30 -22.83
CA LYS A 370 -16.10 42.33 -21.79
C LYS A 370 -15.59 43.66 -22.32
N GLU A 371 -15.26 43.77 -23.61
CA GLU A 371 -15.04 45.08 -24.22
C GLU A 371 -16.40 45.76 -24.50
N PRO A 372 -16.67 46.96 -23.95
CA PRO A 372 -17.88 47.69 -24.33
C PRO A 372 -17.79 48.06 -25.82
N LEU A 373 -18.92 47.94 -26.52
CA LEU A 373 -19.06 48.41 -27.91
C LEU A 373 -18.80 49.92 -27.99
N ILE A 374 -17.54 50.30 -28.24
CA ILE A 374 -17.16 51.67 -28.57
C ILE A 374 -17.90 52.02 -29.87
N PRO A 375 -18.69 53.12 -29.93
CA PRO A 375 -19.38 53.51 -31.14
C PRO A 375 -18.40 53.66 -32.30
N SER A 376 -18.77 53.12 -33.47
CA SER A 376 -17.93 53.02 -34.65
C SER A 376 -17.41 54.39 -35.10
N GLY A 377 -16.15 54.72 -34.75
CA GLY A 377 -15.63 56.07 -34.93
C GLY A 377 -14.10 56.23 -35.00
N VAL A 378 -13.30 55.16 -34.91
CA VAL A 378 -11.83 55.25 -35.10
C VAL A 378 -11.31 54.07 -35.93
N LYS A 379 -10.81 54.34 -37.14
CA LYS A 379 -10.08 53.35 -37.95
C LYS A 379 -8.71 53.09 -37.31
N LYS A 380 -8.49 51.88 -36.78
CA LYS A 380 -7.14 51.33 -36.60
C LYS A 380 -6.84 50.39 -37.76
N GLN A 381 -5.76 50.69 -38.50
CA GLN A 381 -5.28 49.83 -39.57
C GLN A 381 -4.84 48.48 -39.00
N THR A 382 -5.31 47.39 -39.59
CA THR A 382 -4.89 46.03 -39.23
C THR A 382 -4.13 45.43 -40.40
N THR A 383 -2.81 45.29 -40.27
CA THR A 383 -2.00 44.51 -41.19
C THR A 383 -2.23 43.02 -40.93
N GLN A 384 -3.06 42.40 -41.77
CA GLN A 384 -3.18 40.94 -41.80
C GLN A 384 -1.97 40.34 -42.53
N THR A 385 -1.26 39.43 -41.87
CA THR A 385 -0.26 38.58 -42.51
C THR A 385 -0.62 37.11 -42.28
N THR A 386 -1.53 36.60 -43.10
CA THR A 386 -1.79 35.16 -43.19
C THR A 386 -0.67 34.48 -43.98
N LEU A 387 -0.03 33.47 -43.39
CA LEU A 387 0.84 32.54 -44.11
C LEU A 387 0.35 31.10 -43.91
N ASN A 388 -0.28 30.57 -44.96
CA ASN A 388 -0.54 29.14 -45.11
C ASN A 388 0.75 28.45 -45.59
N PHE A 389 0.96 27.20 -45.17
CA PHE A 389 2.01 26.34 -45.72
C PHE A 389 1.41 25.09 -46.37
N SER A 390 1.82 24.81 -47.60
CA SER A 390 1.55 23.53 -48.27
C SER A 390 2.62 23.17 -49.29
N GLY A 391 3.47 22.19 -48.94
CA GLY A 391 4.07 21.23 -49.87
C GLY A 391 5.26 21.65 -50.76
N GLY A 392 6.24 20.74 -50.87
CA GLY A 392 7.12 20.64 -52.05
C GLY A 392 8.61 20.91 -51.81
N LYS A 393 9.45 19.86 -51.88
CA LYS A 393 10.91 19.98 -52.05
C LYS A 393 11.23 20.48 -53.47
N LEU A 394 12.27 21.32 -53.62
CA LEU A 394 13.44 21.02 -54.46
C LEU A 394 14.54 22.09 -54.29
N THR A 395 15.69 21.84 -54.92
CA THR A 395 17.03 22.36 -54.55
C THR A 395 17.63 23.33 -55.57
N VAL A 396 18.73 23.99 -55.15
CA VAL A 396 19.88 24.51 -55.94
C VAL A 396 19.97 26.04 -56.21
N GLU A 397 21.16 26.55 -55.86
CA GLU A 397 21.92 27.74 -56.32
C GLU A 397 21.72 29.20 -55.86
N ARG A 398 22.90 29.81 -55.63
CA ARG A 398 23.25 31.23 -55.40
C ARG A 398 23.67 31.84 -56.75
N PRO A 399 23.63 33.18 -56.99
CA PRO A 399 24.60 34.17 -56.45
C PRO A 399 23.90 35.51 -56.07
N VAL A 400 24.49 36.69 -55.82
CA VAL A 400 25.85 37.28 -55.94
C VAL A 400 26.15 38.12 -54.67
N LYS A 401 27.39 38.60 -54.47
CA LYS A 401 27.79 39.59 -53.44
C LYS A 401 28.35 40.89 -54.05
N LYS A 402 28.13 42.04 -53.39
CA LYS A 402 29.10 43.16 -53.16
C LYS A 402 28.66 43.83 -51.84
N ARG A 403 29.37 43.86 -50.70
CA ARG A 403 30.79 44.05 -50.31
C ARG A 403 31.25 45.52 -50.31
N VAL A 404 31.26 46.11 -49.11
CA VAL A 404 32.11 47.23 -48.66
C VAL A 404 32.74 46.80 -47.31
N GLN A 405 33.88 47.38 -46.93
CA GLN A 405 34.82 46.86 -45.91
C GLN A 405 34.72 47.59 -44.56
N PRO A 406 35.17 46.97 -43.45
CA PRO A 406 35.60 47.66 -42.23
C PRO A 406 37.14 47.73 -42.11
N GLU A 407 37.66 48.78 -41.48
CA GLU A 407 39.07 48.91 -41.08
C GLU A 407 39.31 48.57 -39.59
N LEU A 408 40.56 48.23 -39.28
CA LEU A 408 41.03 47.76 -37.96
C LEU A 408 41.70 48.90 -37.17
N VAL A 409 41.42 49.01 -35.87
CA VAL A 409 42.31 49.68 -34.90
C VAL A 409 42.44 48.82 -33.65
N THR A 410 43.66 48.74 -33.11
CA THR A 410 44.10 47.81 -32.06
C THR A 410 43.96 48.34 -30.63
N GLU A 411 43.69 47.45 -29.68
CA GLU A 411 43.57 47.73 -28.25
C GLU A 411 44.91 47.88 -27.51
N GLN A 412 44.89 48.61 -26.39
CA GLN A 412 45.74 48.35 -25.21
C GLN A 412 44.91 48.50 -23.92
N PRO A 413 45.15 47.68 -22.87
CA PRO A 413 44.25 47.60 -21.72
C PRO A 413 44.61 48.58 -20.58
N GLN A 414 43.60 49.23 -19.99
CA GLN A 414 43.73 49.97 -18.73
C GLN A 414 43.25 49.16 -17.52
N LYS A 415 43.87 49.41 -16.37
CA LYS A 415 44.01 48.45 -15.25
C LYS A 415 43.24 48.88 -14.00
N VAL A 416 41.98 49.30 -14.15
CA VAL A 416 41.22 50.01 -13.09
C VAL A 416 40.01 49.23 -12.54
N GLU A 417 39.43 48.27 -13.27
CA GLU A 417 38.16 47.62 -12.88
C GLU A 417 38.25 46.55 -11.76
N LEU A 418 39.45 46.16 -11.29
CA LEU A 418 39.56 45.06 -10.31
C LEU A 418 39.25 45.47 -8.86
N ASP A 419 39.54 46.72 -8.46
CA ASP A 419 39.39 47.13 -7.05
C ASP A 419 37.93 47.41 -6.66
N GLU A 420 37.12 48.00 -7.55
CA GLU A 420 35.70 48.25 -7.26
C GLU A 420 34.91 46.95 -7.12
N LYS A 421 35.21 45.94 -7.96
CA LYS A 421 34.57 44.62 -7.88
C LYS A 421 34.92 43.89 -6.57
N SER A 422 36.18 43.94 -6.16
CA SER A 422 36.67 43.41 -4.88
C SER A 422 36.01 44.09 -3.67
N GLN A 423 35.76 45.40 -3.75
CA GLN A 423 35.01 46.13 -2.71
C GLN A 423 33.51 45.79 -2.70
N LEU A 424 32.89 45.56 -3.87
CA LEU A 424 31.49 45.12 -3.95
C LEU A 424 31.29 43.73 -3.35
N GLU A 425 32.14 42.78 -3.68
CA GLU A 425 32.07 41.40 -3.17
C GLU A 425 32.26 41.36 -1.64
N LYS A 426 33.17 42.16 -1.07
CA LYS A 426 33.32 42.29 0.39
C LYS A 426 32.07 42.85 1.08
N LYS A 427 31.44 43.87 0.49
CA LYS A 427 30.17 44.44 1.01
C LYS A 427 29.00 43.46 0.90
N LEU A 428 28.99 42.60 -0.13
CA LEU A 428 27.96 41.56 -0.28
C LEU A 428 28.07 40.52 0.85
N ILE A 429 29.29 40.01 1.09
CA ILE A 429 29.57 39.02 2.15
C ILE A 429 29.29 39.58 3.55
N GLU A 430 29.59 40.87 3.79
CA GLU A 430 29.28 41.53 5.07
C GLU A 430 27.77 41.68 5.30
N ARG A 431 27.01 41.97 4.23
CA ARG A 431 25.54 42.01 4.27
C ARG A 431 24.93 40.63 4.52
N GLU A 432 25.41 39.58 3.86
CA GLU A 432 24.94 38.21 4.07
C GLU A 432 25.14 37.77 5.53
N LYS A 433 26.29 38.08 6.13
CA LYS A 433 26.56 37.83 7.56
C LYS A 433 25.63 38.59 8.50
N LEU A 434 25.25 39.82 8.15
CA LEU A 434 24.27 40.60 8.93
C LEU A 434 22.86 40.02 8.80
N GLU A 435 22.45 39.57 7.61
CA GLU A 435 21.15 38.91 7.39
C GLU A 435 21.07 37.53 8.08
N GLU A 436 22.17 36.77 8.13
CA GLU A 436 22.26 35.50 8.86
C GLU A 436 22.15 35.72 10.38
N LYS A 437 22.89 36.68 10.92
CA LYS A 437 22.84 37.03 12.35
C LYS A 437 21.48 37.60 12.78
N ALA A 438 20.77 38.29 11.88
CA ALA A 438 19.39 38.72 12.10
C ALA A 438 18.41 37.54 12.14
N LYS A 439 18.59 36.53 11.29
CA LYS A 439 17.78 35.29 11.32
C LYS A 439 17.98 34.52 12.63
N GLU A 440 19.22 34.39 13.11
CA GLU A 440 19.50 33.76 14.42
C GLU A 440 18.83 34.50 15.59
N LEU A 441 18.84 35.83 15.58
CA LEU A 441 18.15 36.65 16.59
C LEU A 441 16.63 36.40 16.59
N ILE A 442 15.99 36.47 15.42
CA ILE A 442 14.55 36.20 15.26
C ILE A 442 14.18 34.77 15.68
N GLU A 443 15.01 33.77 15.32
CA GLU A 443 14.85 32.38 15.73
C GLU A 443 14.97 32.22 17.26
N SER A 444 15.88 32.96 17.90
CA SER A 444 16.06 32.95 19.36
C SER A 444 14.89 33.60 20.12
N GLU A 445 14.35 34.72 19.62
CA GLU A 445 13.18 35.38 20.20
C GLU A 445 11.94 34.49 20.06
N ARG A 446 11.72 33.89 18.86
CA ARG A 446 10.63 32.96 18.58
C ARG A 446 10.67 31.71 19.48
N ARG A 447 11.86 31.18 19.79
CA ARG A 447 12.05 30.09 20.78
C ARG A 447 11.74 30.54 22.21
N SER A 448 11.99 31.81 22.55
CA SER A 448 11.64 32.36 23.85
C SER A 448 10.12 32.56 24.01
N GLU A 449 9.42 32.97 22.95
CA GLU A 449 7.97 33.19 22.94
C GLU A 449 7.20 31.88 22.94
N THR A 450 7.58 30.91 22.10
CA THR A 450 6.97 29.56 22.14
C THR A 450 7.17 28.86 23.48
N ARG A 451 8.31 29.07 24.16
CA ARG A 451 8.51 28.55 25.52
C ARG A 451 7.63 29.23 26.56
N LYS A 452 7.30 30.52 26.39
CA LYS A 452 6.33 31.23 27.24
C LYS A 452 4.89 30.78 26.96
N SER A 453 4.50 30.62 25.69
CA SER A 453 3.15 30.17 25.32
C SER A 453 2.86 28.75 25.80
N LEU A 454 3.79 27.80 25.63
CA LEU A 454 3.63 26.43 26.10
C LEU A 454 3.52 26.33 27.63
N VAL A 455 4.23 27.20 28.37
CA VAL A 455 4.09 27.28 29.84
C VAL A 455 2.70 27.80 30.21
N GLU A 456 2.20 28.83 29.54
CA GLU A 456 0.87 29.40 29.84
C GLU A 456 -0.28 28.48 29.42
N GLU A 457 -0.17 27.81 28.26
CA GLU A 457 -1.09 26.74 27.84
C GLU A 457 -1.12 25.60 28.87
N SER A 458 0.03 25.15 29.38
CA SER A 458 0.08 24.11 30.42
C SER A 458 -0.55 24.54 31.75
N LYS A 459 -0.55 25.84 32.08
CA LYS A 459 -1.29 26.38 33.24
C LYS A 459 -2.79 26.39 32.97
N ILE A 460 -3.21 26.93 31.82
CA ILE A 460 -4.63 26.98 31.40
C ILE A 460 -5.22 25.57 31.35
N GLU A 461 -4.47 24.59 30.84
CA GLU A 461 -4.91 23.20 30.79
C GLU A 461 -4.95 22.55 32.17
N ARG A 462 -4.01 22.88 33.08
CA ARG A 462 -4.08 22.45 34.49
C ARG A 462 -5.24 23.06 35.25
N GLU A 463 -5.58 24.33 35.05
CA GLU A 463 -6.76 24.95 35.65
C GLU A 463 -8.06 24.37 35.07
N LYS A 464 -8.17 24.19 33.74
CA LYS A 464 -9.29 23.47 33.11
C LYS A 464 -9.41 22.02 33.60
N MET A 465 -8.30 21.34 33.88
CA MET A 465 -8.30 20.00 34.48
C MET A 465 -8.81 20.03 35.92
N LYS A 466 -8.41 21.03 36.73
CA LYS A 466 -8.95 21.23 38.08
C LYS A 466 -10.44 21.55 38.07
N GLU A 467 -10.90 22.43 37.17
CA GLU A 467 -12.32 22.74 36.99
C GLU A 467 -13.10 21.50 36.57
N ARG A 468 -12.63 20.73 35.57
CA ARG A 468 -13.26 19.45 35.18
C ARG A 468 -13.29 18.42 36.32
N ILE A 469 -12.29 18.39 37.20
CA ILE A 469 -12.31 17.54 38.40
C ILE A 469 -13.38 18.04 39.39
N LYS A 470 -13.51 19.35 39.56
CA LYS A 470 -14.53 20.00 40.41
C LYS A 470 -15.96 19.79 39.90
N GLU A 471 -16.18 19.94 38.59
CA GLU A 471 -17.49 19.75 37.95
C GLU A 471 -17.91 18.28 37.92
N ARG A 472 -16.95 17.35 37.85
CA ARG A 472 -17.20 15.91 37.82
C ARG A 472 -17.37 15.29 39.21
N TRP A 473 -17.15 16.08 40.28
CA TRP A 473 -17.25 15.66 41.68
C TRP A 473 -18.06 16.70 42.47
N SER A 474 -19.37 16.71 42.30
CA SER A 474 -20.26 17.30 43.31
C SER A 474 -20.19 16.45 44.59
N GLU A 475 -20.08 17.09 45.75
CA GLU A 475 -19.88 16.40 47.05
C GLU A 475 -21.14 15.65 47.55
N GLU A 476 -22.21 15.56 46.75
CA GLU A 476 -23.50 14.97 47.14
C GLU A 476 -23.76 13.54 46.64
N GLU A 477 -22.92 12.96 45.76
CA GLU A 477 -23.08 11.55 45.34
C GLU A 477 -22.08 10.55 46.00
N ILE A 478 -21.14 11.03 46.82
CA ILE A 478 -20.15 10.17 47.51
C ILE A 478 -20.59 9.85 48.96
N LYS A 479 -21.85 9.41 49.10
CA LYS A 479 -22.46 8.68 50.24
C LYS A 479 -23.93 8.43 49.84
N PRO A 480 -24.35 7.22 49.39
CA PRO A 480 -24.10 5.97 50.10
C PRO A 480 -23.95 4.73 49.16
N ARG A 481 -22.74 4.51 48.60
CA ARG A 481 -22.47 3.32 47.74
C ARG A 481 -21.59 2.23 48.38
N ASN A 482 -20.88 2.55 49.46
CA ASN A 482 -19.99 1.60 50.15
C ASN A 482 -20.69 0.72 51.21
N GLU A 483 -21.93 1.02 51.60
CA GLU A 483 -22.67 0.22 52.60
C GLU A 483 -23.49 -0.94 51.99
N ARG A 484 -23.80 -0.92 50.68
CA ARG A 484 -24.56 -2.00 50.02
C ARG A 484 -23.71 -3.17 49.49
N LEU A 485 -22.39 -3.08 49.55
CA LEU A 485 -21.46 -4.15 49.13
C LEU A 485 -20.92 -4.99 50.30
N SER A 486 -21.07 -4.53 51.54
CA SER A 486 -20.63 -5.23 52.76
C SER A 486 -21.63 -6.28 53.26
N GLU A 487 -22.94 -6.09 53.02
CA GLU A 487 -23.98 -7.04 53.46
C GLU A 487 -24.11 -8.26 52.53
N LYS A 488 -23.93 -8.09 51.20
CA LYS A 488 -24.08 -9.18 50.25
C LYS A 488 -22.93 -10.21 50.29
N ARG A 489 -21.80 -9.87 50.94
CA ARG A 489 -20.64 -10.76 51.16
C ARG A 489 -20.69 -11.55 52.48
N LYS A 490 -21.78 -11.43 53.27
CA LYS A 490 -21.93 -12.10 54.58
C LYS A 490 -22.89 -13.31 54.60
N ARG A 491 -23.48 -13.72 53.48
CA ARG A 491 -24.44 -14.84 53.45
C ARG A 491 -23.88 -16.18 52.95
N ASP A 492 -22.96 -16.17 52.00
CA ASP A 492 -22.54 -17.40 51.30
C ASP A 492 -21.12 -17.87 51.71
N ARG A 493 -20.87 -17.94 53.02
CA ARG A 493 -19.73 -18.64 53.63
C ARG A 493 -20.15 -19.35 54.91
N LYS A 494 -20.70 -20.54 54.72
CA LYS A 494 -21.00 -21.66 55.64
C LYS A 494 -21.76 -22.69 54.79
N ASP A 495 -21.44 -23.98 54.73
CA ASP A 495 -20.69 -24.82 55.69
C ASP A 495 -19.55 -25.64 55.03
N GLU A 496 -18.97 -26.57 55.79
CA GLU A 496 -17.59 -27.08 55.65
C GLU A 496 -17.44 -28.35 54.77
N ILE A 497 -16.17 -28.65 54.45
CA ILE A 497 -15.68 -29.82 53.71
C ILE A 497 -15.49 -31.01 54.66
N PRO A 498 -15.72 -32.25 54.21
CA PRO A 498 -14.94 -33.41 54.66
C PRO A 498 -14.02 -33.98 53.56
N GLU A 499 -12.95 -34.65 54.01
CA GLU A 499 -11.72 -34.92 53.27
C GLU A 499 -11.78 -36.05 52.22
N ASP A 500 -10.68 -36.11 51.46
CA ASP A 500 -10.25 -37.11 50.48
C ASP A 500 -10.80 -38.54 50.63
N ASN A 501 -11.03 -39.19 49.46
CA ASN A 501 -10.42 -40.49 49.22
C ASN A 501 -10.23 -40.83 47.73
N GLU A 502 -9.29 -41.74 47.51
CA GLU A 502 -8.57 -41.96 46.25
C GLU A 502 -9.25 -42.90 45.22
N ILE A 503 -8.80 -42.77 43.95
CA ILE A 503 -8.72 -43.85 42.93
C ILE A 503 -10.05 -44.53 42.47
N LYS A 504 -10.51 -44.23 41.23
CA LYS A 504 -10.27 -45.09 40.04
C LYS A 504 -10.85 -44.53 38.72
N LYS A 505 -10.17 -44.86 37.62
CA LYS A 505 -10.59 -44.64 36.22
C LYS A 505 -12.02 -45.16 35.94
N LYS A 506 -12.83 -44.37 35.24
CA LYS A 506 -13.64 -44.87 34.11
C LYS A 506 -13.91 -43.77 33.08
N THR A 507 -13.66 -44.12 31.83
CA THR A 507 -13.85 -43.31 30.62
C THR A 507 -15.31 -42.93 30.41
N TRP A 508 -15.53 -41.69 29.95
CA TRP A 508 -16.76 -41.31 29.26
C TRP A 508 -16.38 -40.74 27.90
N GLN A 509 -16.87 -41.38 26.83
CA GLN A 509 -16.77 -40.89 25.47
C GLN A 509 -17.73 -39.72 25.31
N LEU A 510 -17.27 -38.60 24.74
CA LEU A 510 -18.18 -37.69 24.04
C LEU A 510 -18.22 -38.11 22.57
N LYS A 511 -19.42 -38.42 22.09
CA LYS A 511 -19.68 -38.71 20.68
C LYS A 511 -19.70 -37.41 19.87
N GLU A 512 -19.35 -37.52 18.60
CA GLU A 512 -19.09 -36.40 17.71
C GLU A 512 -20.31 -35.49 17.47
N LEU A 513 -20.04 -34.20 17.32
CA LEU A 513 -20.76 -33.33 16.39
C LEU A 513 -19.83 -33.09 15.20
N GLU A 514 -20.39 -33.03 13.99
CA GLU A 514 -19.62 -33.05 12.73
C GLU A 514 -18.57 -31.94 12.66
N ILE A 515 -17.29 -32.33 12.70
CA ILE A 515 -16.14 -31.42 12.64
C ILE A 515 -15.86 -31.10 11.16
N CYS A 516 -16.13 -29.86 10.75
CA CYS A 516 -15.72 -29.35 9.44
C CYS A 516 -14.48 -28.46 9.57
N ASP A 517 -13.38 -28.84 8.90
CA ASP A 517 -12.21 -28.01 8.57
C ASP A 517 -11.45 -27.28 9.72
N SER A 518 -11.61 -27.64 11.00
CA SER A 518 -10.93 -26.93 12.09
C SER A 518 -9.48 -27.36 12.33
N ILE A 519 -8.51 -26.44 12.27
CA ILE A 519 -7.12 -26.69 12.72
C ILE A 519 -7.01 -26.33 14.21
N LYS A 520 -6.59 -27.29 15.03
CA LYS A 520 -6.32 -27.08 16.46
C LYS A 520 -4.83 -27.28 16.80
N LYS A 521 -4.26 -26.38 17.60
CA LYS A 521 -2.88 -26.48 18.11
C LYS A 521 -2.77 -25.90 19.52
N SER A 522 -2.15 -26.64 20.44
CA SER A 522 -1.99 -26.23 21.84
C SER A 522 -0.53 -25.90 22.14
N ILE A 523 -0.29 -24.83 22.90
CA ILE A 523 1.06 -24.30 23.20
C ILE A 523 1.15 -23.96 24.68
N MET A 524 2.32 -24.21 25.29
CA MET A 524 2.60 -23.83 26.67
C MET A 524 3.44 -22.55 26.70
N ILE A 525 2.97 -21.52 27.40
CA ILE A 525 3.72 -20.27 27.64
C ILE A 525 3.63 -19.97 29.14
N ASN A 526 4.76 -19.73 29.81
CA ASN A 526 4.79 -19.40 31.25
C ASN A 526 3.99 -20.35 32.17
N LYS A 527 4.02 -21.65 31.88
CA LYS A 527 3.25 -22.74 32.56
C LYS A 527 1.73 -22.69 32.39
N VAL A 528 1.21 -21.88 31.47
CA VAL A 528 -0.20 -21.80 31.10
C VAL A 528 -0.38 -22.45 29.72
N MET A 529 -1.48 -23.18 29.50
CA MET A 529 -1.80 -23.77 28.21
C MET A 529 -2.69 -22.83 27.40
N TYR A 530 -2.29 -22.60 26.15
CA TYR A 530 -2.98 -21.77 25.17
C TYR A 530 -3.47 -22.67 24.04
N ASP A 531 -4.78 -22.78 23.91
CA ASP A 531 -5.44 -23.54 22.84
C ASP A 531 -5.73 -22.58 21.67
N ILE A 532 -5.06 -22.79 20.53
CA ILE A 532 -5.31 -22.08 19.27
C ILE A 532 -6.28 -22.90 18.44
N ILE A 533 -7.45 -22.34 18.15
CA ILE A 533 -8.51 -22.97 17.36
C ILE A 533 -8.77 -22.09 16.15
N ALA A 534 -8.63 -22.65 14.95
CA ALA A 534 -9.00 -22.02 13.69
C ALA A 534 -10.23 -22.73 13.10
N GLU A 535 -11.36 -22.04 13.04
CA GLU A 535 -12.63 -22.57 12.51
C GLU A 535 -13.07 -21.82 11.25
N ARG A 536 -13.59 -22.56 10.27
CA ARG A 536 -14.04 -22.03 8.99
C ARG A 536 -15.55 -21.76 9.03
N ASN A 537 -15.94 -20.49 9.03
CA ASN A 537 -17.36 -20.11 9.00
C ASN A 537 -17.89 -20.05 7.56
N ASN A 538 -19.20 -20.28 7.38
CA ASN A 538 -19.92 -20.47 6.11
C ASN A 538 -19.90 -19.26 5.13
N GLY A 539 -18.71 -18.88 4.67
CA GLY A 539 -18.45 -17.69 3.84
C GLY A 539 -16.97 -17.30 3.75
N GLU A 540 -16.06 -18.29 3.71
CA GLU A 540 -14.61 -18.14 3.47
C GLU A 540 -13.77 -17.34 4.49
N LYS A 541 -14.28 -17.13 5.70
CA LYS A 541 -13.52 -16.51 6.80
C LYS A 541 -13.11 -17.55 7.84
N ILE A 542 -11.85 -17.50 8.26
CA ILE A 542 -11.31 -18.36 9.31
C ILE A 542 -11.20 -17.54 10.59
N ILE A 543 -11.80 -18.02 11.68
CA ILE A 543 -11.71 -17.37 13.00
C ILE A 543 -10.61 -18.08 13.78
N THR A 544 -9.55 -17.37 14.14
CA THR A 544 -8.53 -17.87 15.06
C THR A 544 -8.79 -17.32 16.45
N THR A 545 -9.03 -18.22 17.40
CA THR A 545 -9.27 -17.92 18.82
C THR A 545 -8.13 -18.48 19.65
N ILE A 546 -7.60 -17.69 20.59
CA ILE A 546 -6.69 -18.20 21.63
C ILE A 546 -7.44 -18.26 22.95
N THR A 547 -7.45 -19.45 23.56
CA THR A 547 -8.04 -19.68 24.89
C THR A 547 -6.96 -20.04 25.92
N GLU A 548 -7.02 -19.38 27.07
CA GLU A 548 -6.23 -19.72 28.26
C GLU A 548 -6.92 -20.86 29.03
N GLU A 549 -6.20 -21.95 29.29
CA GLU A 549 -6.59 -22.94 30.31
C GLU A 549 -5.81 -22.67 31.61
N ARG A 550 -6.52 -22.26 32.66
CA ARG A 550 -6.05 -22.32 34.05
C ARG A 550 -7.10 -23.01 34.90
N HIS A 551 -6.73 -24.12 35.54
CA HIS A 551 -7.53 -24.86 36.54
C HIS A 551 -9.05 -24.91 36.22
N HIS A 552 -9.41 -25.78 35.28
CA HIS A 552 -10.78 -26.11 34.86
C HIS A 552 -11.60 -25.05 34.09
N ASP A 553 -11.19 -23.79 34.04
CA ASP A 553 -11.85 -22.77 33.19
C ASP A 553 -11.06 -22.46 31.91
N LYS A 554 -11.78 -22.43 30.77
CA LYS A 554 -11.28 -21.89 29.49
C LYS A 554 -11.70 -20.44 29.33
N LYS A 555 -10.74 -19.54 29.19
CA LYS A 555 -10.99 -18.11 28.94
C LYS A 555 -10.52 -17.71 27.55
N ILE A 556 -11.43 -17.21 26.71
CA ILE A 556 -11.03 -16.56 25.44
C ILE A 556 -10.25 -15.29 25.78
N ILE A 557 -9.02 -15.19 25.27
CA ILE A 557 -8.17 -14.00 25.40
C ILE A 557 -8.52 -13.02 24.29
N TRP A 558 -8.52 -13.49 23.04
CA TRP A 558 -9.01 -12.78 21.87
C TRP A 558 -9.44 -13.75 20.76
N SER A 559 -10.21 -13.22 19.81
CA SER A 559 -10.60 -13.90 18.58
C SER A 559 -10.38 -12.95 17.40
N THR A 560 -9.67 -13.40 16.37
CA THR A 560 -9.39 -12.60 15.17
C THR A 560 -10.04 -13.23 13.94
N ILE A 561 -10.44 -12.40 12.96
CA ILE A 561 -11.09 -12.86 11.74
C ILE A 561 -10.11 -12.74 10.58
N ILE A 562 -9.71 -13.89 10.04
CA ILE A 562 -8.76 -14.04 8.95
C ILE A 562 -9.56 -14.15 7.63
N PRO A 563 -9.47 -13.16 6.71
CA PRO A 563 -10.27 -13.14 5.49
C PRO A 563 -9.67 -13.94 4.33
N PHE A 564 -8.77 -14.89 4.61
CA PHE A 564 -8.05 -15.69 3.62
C PHE A 564 -7.85 -17.13 4.12
N LYS A 565 -7.62 -18.05 3.18
CA LYS A 565 -7.38 -19.47 3.44
C LYS A 565 -6.08 -19.66 4.21
N VAL A 566 -6.15 -20.35 5.35
CA VAL A 566 -4.99 -20.71 6.17
C VAL A 566 -4.54 -22.12 5.80
N ARG A 567 -3.26 -22.27 5.46
CA ARG A 567 -2.60 -23.55 5.12
C ARG A 567 -1.96 -24.19 6.35
N SER A 568 -1.38 -23.39 7.25
CA SER A 568 -0.96 -23.86 8.58
C SER A 568 -0.90 -22.71 9.59
N ILE A 569 -0.89 -23.07 10.89
CA ILE A 569 -0.67 -22.12 11.98
C ILE A 569 0.50 -22.61 12.83
N ILE A 570 1.41 -21.70 13.13
CA ILE A 570 2.55 -21.91 14.01
C ILE A 570 2.59 -20.75 14.99
N ALA A 571 3.04 -20.97 16.22
CA ALA A 571 3.10 -19.89 17.20
C ALA A 571 4.27 -20.11 18.16
N THR A 572 4.75 -19.00 18.71
CA THR A 572 5.81 -18.88 19.70
C THR A 572 5.23 -18.36 21.01
N GLU A 573 6.10 -18.09 21.99
CA GLU A 573 5.73 -17.41 23.23
C GLU A 573 5.21 -15.97 23.03
N THR A 574 5.47 -15.35 21.87
CA THR A 574 5.17 -13.92 21.62
C THR A 574 4.31 -13.68 20.38
N HIS A 575 4.33 -14.57 19.38
CA HIS A 575 3.64 -14.36 18.10
C HIS A 575 3.00 -15.62 17.51
N VAL A 576 1.89 -15.45 16.81
CA VAL A 576 1.24 -16.47 15.96
C VAL A 576 1.54 -16.16 14.50
N LEU A 577 2.27 -17.06 13.85
CA LEU A 577 2.52 -17.09 12.41
C LEU A 577 1.39 -17.85 11.71
N ILE A 578 0.57 -17.13 10.95
CA ILE A 578 -0.43 -17.69 10.04
C ILE A 578 0.19 -17.83 8.66
N VAL A 579 0.12 -19.04 8.11
CA VAL A 579 0.67 -19.38 6.81
C VAL A 579 -0.46 -19.45 5.79
N SER A 580 -0.51 -18.52 4.84
CA SER A 580 -1.37 -18.56 3.66
C SER A 580 -0.61 -19.11 2.44
N GLU A 581 -1.25 -19.24 1.28
CA GLU A 581 -0.64 -19.82 0.07
C GLU A 581 0.53 -18.99 -0.50
N HIS A 582 0.50 -17.65 -0.32
CA HIS A 582 1.51 -16.73 -0.85
C HIS A 582 2.03 -15.70 0.17
N VAL A 583 1.53 -15.72 1.41
CA VAL A 583 1.79 -14.67 2.41
C VAL A 583 1.84 -15.27 3.82
N LEU A 584 2.84 -14.83 4.60
CA LEU A 584 2.87 -15.04 6.04
C LEU A 584 2.32 -13.82 6.75
N TYR A 585 1.45 -14.06 7.73
CA TYR A 585 0.93 -13.02 8.61
C TYR A 585 1.40 -13.32 10.03
N LEU A 586 1.87 -12.28 10.71
CA LEU A 586 2.28 -12.36 12.11
C LEU A 586 1.21 -11.69 12.96
N LEU A 587 0.75 -12.36 14.01
CA LEU A 587 -0.05 -11.76 15.07
C LEU A 587 0.74 -11.76 16.35
N ASN A 588 0.60 -10.71 17.14
CA ASN A 588 1.11 -10.68 18.50
C ASN A 588 0.17 -11.46 19.45
N VAL A 589 0.72 -12.35 20.30
CA VAL A 589 -0.06 -13.27 21.16
C VAL A 589 -0.83 -12.53 22.25
N ASP A 590 -0.33 -11.41 22.75
CA ASP A 590 -0.99 -10.65 23.83
C ASP A 590 -2.13 -9.77 23.31
N THR A 591 -1.99 -9.21 22.10
CA THR A 591 -2.93 -8.21 21.56
C THR A 591 -3.91 -8.75 20.52
N GLY A 592 -3.58 -9.86 19.83
CA GLY A 592 -4.41 -10.41 18.74
C GLY A 592 -4.45 -9.58 17.46
N ILE A 593 -3.61 -8.55 17.37
CA ILE A 593 -3.49 -7.65 16.22
C ILE A 593 -2.49 -8.22 15.23
N MET A 594 -2.78 -8.14 13.93
CA MET A 594 -1.81 -8.47 12.88
C MET A 594 -0.75 -7.38 12.77
N GLU A 595 0.51 -7.77 12.77
CA GLU A 595 1.62 -6.84 12.59
C GLU A 595 1.66 -6.28 11.17
N THR A 596 2.21 -5.07 11.03
CA THR A 596 1.96 -4.20 9.87
C THR A 596 2.58 -4.66 8.55
N ASN A 597 3.53 -5.59 8.60
CA ASN A 597 4.29 -6.07 7.44
C ASN A 597 4.10 -7.58 7.26
N PRO A 598 3.10 -8.03 6.48
CA PRO A 598 3.00 -9.43 6.09
C PRO A 598 4.15 -9.79 5.14
N ILE A 599 4.81 -10.92 5.37
CA ILE A 599 5.95 -11.37 4.56
C ILE A 599 5.38 -12.05 3.32
N VAL A 600 5.49 -11.38 2.18
CA VAL A 600 5.11 -11.97 0.89
C VAL A 600 6.16 -13.01 0.50
N ILE A 601 5.70 -14.23 0.21
CA ILE A 601 6.55 -15.31 -0.25
C ILE A 601 6.44 -15.39 -1.78
N THR A 602 7.57 -15.25 -2.49
CA THR A 602 7.64 -15.24 -3.96
C THR A 602 7.53 -16.62 -4.61
N PHE A 603 7.19 -17.65 -3.84
CA PHE A 603 7.16 -19.05 -4.27
C PHE A 603 6.00 -19.81 -3.65
N ASN A 604 5.58 -20.90 -4.30
CA ASN A 604 4.44 -21.72 -3.88
C ASN A 604 4.81 -22.53 -2.62
N LEU A 605 4.47 -22.00 -1.45
CA LEU A 605 4.88 -22.58 -0.17
C LEU A 605 4.22 -23.95 0.05
N HIS A 606 5.04 -24.97 0.29
CA HIS A 606 4.58 -26.33 0.54
C HIS A 606 4.40 -26.60 2.03
N LYS A 607 5.46 -26.37 2.83
CA LYS A 607 5.49 -26.54 4.29
C LYS A 607 6.31 -25.44 4.95
N ALA A 608 6.02 -25.19 6.23
CA ALA A 608 6.79 -24.31 7.09
C ALA A 608 7.06 -24.99 8.45
N PHE A 609 8.26 -24.81 8.98
CA PHE A 609 8.72 -25.33 10.26
C PHE A 609 9.23 -24.17 11.13
N LEU A 610 9.17 -24.34 12.45
CA LEU A 610 9.57 -23.31 13.41
C LEU A 610 10.29 -23.95 14.59
N ASP A 611 11.43 -23.37 14.92
CA ASP A 611 12.25 -23.67 16.09
C ASP A 611 12.84 -22.33 16.59
N GLU A 612 14.14 -22.20 16.83
CA GLU A 612 14.79 -20.88 17.02
C GLU A 612 14.65 -19.92 15.82
N LYS A 613 14.30 -20.45 14.64
CA LYS A 613 14.19 -19.77 13.34
C LYS A 613 13.01 -20.32 12.55
N VAL A 614 12.50 -19.53 11.59
CA VAL A 614 11.45 -19.95 10.65
C VAL A 614 12.10 -20.63 9.46
N ILE A 615 11.63 -21.81 9.05
CA ILE A 615 12.08 -22.51 7.84
C ILE A 615 10.89 -22.66 6.89
N LEU A 616 11.02 -22.17 5.67
CA LEU A 616 10.01 -22.25 4.60
C LEU A 616 10.51 -23.19 3.51
N ILE A 617 9.67 -24.11 3.04
CA ILE A 617 10.00 -25.06 1.96
C ILE A 617 8.90 -25.03 0.90
N ASP A 618 9.29 -24.87 -0.37
CA ASP A 618 8.38 -24.78 -1.52
C ASP A 618 8.15 -26.13 -2.22
N VAL A 619 7.20 -26.17 -3.17
CA VAL A 619 6.85 -27.39 -3.93
C VAL A 619 8.00 -27.87 -4.84
N MET A 620 8.93 -26.99 -5.19
CA MET A 620 10.11 -27.26 -6.03
C MET A 620 11.37 -27.61 -5.21
N GLY A 621 11.29 -27.67 -3.88
CA GLY A 621 12.40 -27.93 -2.99
C GLY A 621 13.26 -26.71 -2.63
N ASN A 622 12.86 -25.48 -2.94
CA ASN A 622 13.54 -24.29 -2.42
C ASN A 622 13.32 -24.15 -0.91
N ILE A 623 14.36 -23.76 -0.18
CA ILE A 623 14.36 -23.54 1.27
C ILE A 623 14.75 -22.11 1.57
N GLN A 624 14.00 -21.45 2.46
CA GLN A 624 14.38 -20.18 3.06
C GLN A 624 14.36 -20.26 4.58
N VAL A 625 15.34 -19.62 5.23
CA VAL A 625 15.36 -19.49 6.69
C VAL A 625 15.29 -18.02 7.07
N LEU A 626 14.37 -17.69 7.97
CA LEU A 626 14.20 -16.37 8.55
C LEU A 626 14.62 -16.36 10.02
N ASP A 627 15.14 -15.24 10.52
CA ASP A 627 15.42 -15.05 11.95
C ASP A 627 14.15 -14.74 12.78
N LYS A 628 14.35 -14.40 14.05
CA LYS A 628 13.26 -14.01 14.98
C LYS A 628 12.65 -12.64 14.67
N GLU A 629 13.31 -11.82 13.85
CA GLU A 629 12.79 -10.58 13.26
C GLU A 629 12.24 -10.83 11.84
N PHE A 630 12.13 -12.10 11.43
CA PHE A 630 11.68 -12.58 10.14
C PHE A 630 12.51 -12.08 8.93
N LYS A 631 13.75 -11.62 9.15
CA LYS A 631 14.69 -11.29 8.08
C LYS A 631 15.27 -12.56 7.48
N LYS A 632 15.40 -12.59 6.16
CA LYS A 632 15.95 -13.74 5.42
C LYS A 632 17.45 -13.88 5.67
N ILE A 633 17.84 -14.98 6.30
CA ILE A 633 19.24 -15.31 6.61
C ILE A 633 19.85 -16.26 5.57
N TYR A 634 19.03 -17.15 5.01
CA TYR A 634 19.48 -18.22 4.12
C TYR A 634 18.48 -18.51 3.00
N ASN A 635 19.01 -18.95 1.87
CA ASN A 635 18.30 -19.45 0.70
C ASN A 635 19.05 -20.68 0.19
N GLY A 636 18.35 -21.75 -0.17
CA GLY A 636 18.96 -22.95 -0.74
C GLY A 636 17.95 -23.78 -1.52
N ASN A 637 18.37 -24.90 -2.10
CA ASN A 637 17.51 -25.78 -2.86
C ASN A 637 17.84 -27.26 -2.57
N ILE A 638 16.84 -28.06 -2.22
CA ILE A 638 16.93 -29.51 -1.95
C ILE A 638 16.27 -30.35 -3.05
N LYS A 639 16.00 -29.79 -4.23
CA LYS A 639 15.33 -30.49 -5.33
C LYS A 639 16.08 -31.75 -5.73
N GLU A 640 17.40 -31.65 -5.94
CA GLU A 640 18.23 -32.82 -6.25
C GLU A 640 18.08 -33.92 -5.20
N LEU A 641 18.03 -33.53 -3.91
CA LEU A 641 17.89 -34.45 -2.79
C LEU A 641 16.50 -35.12 -2.76
N LEU A 642 15.42 -34.36 -2.94
CA LEU A 642 14.05 -34.90 -3.08
C LEU A 642 13.93 -35.85 -4.27
N THR A 643 14.50 -35.50 -5.43
CA THR A 643 14.51 -36.38 -6.61
C THR A 643 15.42 -37.60 -6.45
N THR A 644 16.51 -37.52 -5.67
CA THR A 644 17.43 -38.65 -5.47
C THR A 644 16.82 -39.73 -4.58
N PHE A 645 15.98 -39.36 -3.63
CA PHE A 645 15.31 -40.29 -2.71
C PHE A 645 13.86 -40.61 -3.11
N ASP A 646 13.40 -40.13 -4.27
CA ASP A 646 12.02 -40.27 -4.78
C ASP A 646 10.95 -39.88 -3.73
N CYS A 647 11.21 -38.76 -3.05
CA CYS A 647 10.45 -38.30 -1.88
C CYS A 647 9.60 -37.07 -2.22
N THR A 648 8.31 -37.12 -1.87
CA THR A 648 7.38 -36.00 -2.08
C THR A 648 7.38 -34.96 -0.96
N GLU A 649 7.76 -35.32 0.27
CA GLU A 649 7.63 -34.42 1.42
C GLU A 649 8.80 -34.45 2.41
N VAL A 650 9.18 -33.25 2.88
CA VAL A 650 9.92 -33.08 4.14
C VAL A 650 8.97 -33.30 5.33
N THR A 651 9.39 -34.11 6.31
CA THR A 651 8.58 -34.40 7.52
C THR A 651 8.93 -33.48 8.68
N LYS A 652 10.20 -33.07 8.81
CA LYS A 652 10.68 -32.16 9.86
C LYS A 652 11.86 -31.32 9.34
N ALA A 653 11.98 -30.08 9.80
CA ALA A 653 13.19 -29.28 9.65
C ALA A 653 13.45 -28.45 10.92
N ILE A 654 14.72 -28.33 11.32
CA ILE A 654 15.19 -27.53 12.48
C ILE A 654 16.53 -26.86 12.13
N VAL A 655 16.91 -25.79 12.85
CA VAL A 655 18.24 -25.16 12.68
C VAL A 655 19.05 -25.35 13.96
N VAL A 656 20.15 -26.09 13.88
CA VAL A 656 21.02 -26.39 15.04
C VAL A 656 22.40 -25.80 14.78
N LYS A 657 22.79 -24.81 15.60
CA LYS A 657 24.12 -24.15 15.53
C LYS A 657 24.50 -23.63 14.13
N GLY A 658 23.51 -23.13 13.38
CA GLY A 658 23.69 -22.59 12.02
C GLY A 658 23.48 -23.59 10.89
N VAL A 659 23.45 -24.89 11.18
CA VAL A 659 23.20 -25.97 10.21
C VAL A 659 21.71 -26.30 10.16
N ILE A 660 21.13 -26.39 8.97
CA ILE A 660 19.73 -26.79 8.80
C ILE A 660 19.68 -28.32 8.77
N GLN A 661 18.98 -28.93 9.72
CA GLN A 661 18.74 -30.38 9.74
C GLN A 661 17.34 -30.68 9.21
N ILE A 662 17.23 -31.61 8.27
CA ILE A 662 15.98 -31.96 7.59
C ILE A 662 15.75 -33.47 7.68
N GLU A 663 14.54 -33.86 8.04
CA GLU A 663 14.08 -35.24 8.06
C GLU A 663 13.21 -35.53 6.83
N ILE A 664 13.59 -36.56 6.07
CA ILE A 664 12.86 -37.05 4.89
C ILE A 664 12.82 -38.58 5.01
N ASN A 665 11.62 -39.16 5.05
CA ASN A 665 11.39 -40.60 5.25
C ASN A 665 12.21 -41.23 6.42
N GLY A 666 12.41 -40.47 7.51
CA GLY A 666 13.16 -40.91 8.70
C GLY A 666 14.69 -40.81 8.59
N MET A 667 15.22 -40.30 7.47
CA MET A 667 16.64 -40.00 7.30
C MET A 667 16.93 -38.52 7.58
N PHE A 668 18.04 -38.23 8.28
CA PHE A 668 18.43 -36.88 8.67
C PHE A 668 19.59 -36.35 7.81
N PHE A 669 19.33 -35.24 7.12
CA PHE A 669 20.28 -34.52 6.27
C PHE A 669 20.67 -33.20 6.94
N ALA A 670 21.94 -32.79 6.82
CA ALA A 670 22.39 -31.46 7.19
C ALA A 670 22.73 -30.63 5.95
N ILE A 671 22.42 -29.34 6.04
CA ILE A 671 22.70 -28.34 5.02
C ILE A 671 23.48 -27.20 5.69
N ASP A 672 24.67 -26.94 5.17
CA ASP A 672 25.59 -25.89 5.62
C ASP A 672 26.04 -25.07 4.40
N GLY A 673 25.51 -23.85 4.25
CA GLY A 673 25.63 -23.10 3.01
C GLY A 673 25.00 -23.85 1.82
N ASP A 674 25.68 -23.86 0.68
CA ASP A 674 25.28 -24.64 -0.52
C ASP A 674 25.76 -26.10 -0.46
N LYS A 675 26.21 -26.60 0.71
CA LYS A 675 26.82 -27.92 0.85
C LYS A 675 25.88 -28.88 1.58
N PHE A 676 25.62 -30.02 0.95
CA PHE A 676 24.88 -31.13 1.52
C PHE A 676 25.82 -32.07 2.27
N VAL A 677 25.53 -32.37 3.54
CA VAL A 677 26.27 -33.35 4.33
C VAL A 677 25.29 -34.32 4.98
N LEU A 678 25.46 -35.62 4.72
CA LEU A 678 24.65 -36.66 5.37
C LEU A 678 25.20 -36.89 6.78
N THR A 679 24.66 -36.18 7.78
CA THR A 679 25.27 -36.08 9.12
C THR A 679 24.95 -37.22 10.08
N SER A 680 23.87 -37.96 9.88
CA SER A 680 23.59 -39.12 10.74
C SER A 680 22.74 -40.17 10.06
N MET A 681 23.21 -41.41 10.11
CA MET A 681 22.30 -42.54 10.15
C MET A 681 21.47 -42.42 11.41
N GLY A 682 20.16 -42.15 11.27
CA GLY A 682 19.21 -42.45 12.33
C GLY A 682 19.38 -43.92 12.70
N ARG A 683 19.41 -44.23 14.02
CA ARG A 683 19.76 -45.55 14.58
C ARG A 683 19.42 -46.69 13.61
N ILE A 684 20.45 -47.30 13.01
CA ILE A 684 20.30 -48.58 12.30
C ILE A 684 19.61 -49.52 13.30
N LYS A 685 18.34 -49.85 13.03
CA LYS A 685 17.72 -51.01 13.66
C LYS A 685 18.52 -52.21 13.13
N PRO A 686 18.92 -53.20 13.96
CA PRO A 686 19.83 -54.28 13.54
C PRO A 686 19.38 -55.17 12.34
N ASN A 687 18.25 -54.85 11.71
CA ASN A 687 17.54 -55.65 10.71
C ASN A 687 17.27 -54.88 9.39
N SER A 688 17.94 -53.75 9.11
CA SER A 688 17.88 -53.13 7.78
C SER A 688 18.47 -54.06 6.71
N SER A 689 17.90 -54.01 5.51
CA SER A 689 18.26 -54.96 4.45
C SER A 689 19.62 -54.62 3.84
N SER A 690 20.37 -55.65 3.43
CA SER A 690 21.77 -55.51 2.94
C SER A 690 21.92 -54.67 1.66
N ILE A 691 20.82 -54.31 1.01
CA ILE A 691 20.79 -53.53 -0.22
C ILE A 691 20.85 -52.03 0.09
N GLU A 692 20.07 -51.56 1.07
CA GLU A 692 20.00 -50.14 1.46
C GLU A 692 21.35 -49.65 2.01
N GLU A 693 21.95 -50.43 2.92
CA GLU A 693 23.27 -50.13 3.50
C GLU A 693 24.37 -50.13 2.42
N LYS A 694 24.30 -51.02 1.42
CA LYS A 694 25.24 -51.05 0.29
C LYS A 694 25.13 -49.78 -0.56
N THR A 695 23.91 -49.36 -0.93
CA THR A 695 23.68 -48.16 -1.74
C THR A 695 24.14 -46.89 -1.01
N ILE A 696 23.88 -46.79 0.30
CA ILE A 696 24.36 -45.67 1.14
C ILE A 696 25.89 -45.61 1.18
N LEU A 697 26.57 -46.76 1.26
CA LEU A 697 28.03 -46.83 1.28
C LEU A 697 28.63 -46.49 -0.10
N GLU A 698 28.06 -47.00 -1.19
CA GLU A 698 28.48 -46.68 -2.57
C GLU A 698 28.30 -45.18 -2.90
N LEU A 699 27.20 -44.56 -2.47
CA LEU A 699 26.95 -43.13 -2.66
C LEU A 699 27.95 -42.26 -1.89
N ASN A 700 28.29 -42.65 -0.64
CA ASN A 700 29.31 -41.95 0.13
C ASN A 700 30.71 -42.08 -0.49
N ILE A 701 31.10 -43.24 -1.02
CA ILE A 701 32.41 -43.38 -1.67
C ILE A 701 32.45 -42.57 -2.98
N ARG A 702 31.37 -42.58 -3.77
CA ARG A 702 31.25 -41.78 -5.01
C ARG A 702 31.29 -40.26 -4.75
N SER A 703 30.71 -39.77 -3.66
CA SER A 703 30.79 -38.34 -3.31
C SER A 703 32.22 -37.94 -2.91
N GLN A 704 32.91 -38.75 -2.10
CA GLN A 704 34.30 -38.48 -1.71
C GLN A 704 35.25 -38.48 -2.92
N LEU A 705 35.06 -39.40 -3.87
CA LEU A 705 35.86 -39.49 -5.12
C LEU A 705 35.73 -38.25 -6.02
N LYS A 706 34.55 -37.63 -6.08
CA LYS A 706 34.27 -36.48 -6.95
C LYS A 706 34.77 -35.14 -6.39
N TYR A 707 34.95 -35.05 -5.07
CA TYR A 707 35.20 -33.77 -4.37
C TYR A 707 36.43 -33.73 -3.45
N GLY A 708 37.22 -34.82 -3.37
CA GLY A 708 38.61 -34.76 -2.88
C GLY A 708 38.82 -34.55 -1.36
N LEU A 709 37.84 -34.94 -0.54
CA LEU A 709 37.90 -34.79 0.92
C LEU A 709 38.78 -35.89 1.56
N GLN A 710 39.97 -35.51 2.06
CA GLN A 710 40.98 -36.49 2.52
C GLN A 710 40.87 -36.92 3.99
N ASN A 711 40.24 -36.14 4.87
CA ASN A 711 40.45 -36.25 6.33
C ASN A 711 39.39 -37.06 7.12
N SER A 712 38.23 -37.39 6.54
CA SER A 712 37.17 -38.15 7.25
C SER A 712 37.06 -39.62 6.84
N PHE A 713 37.60 -39.99 5.67
CA PHE A 713 37.39 -41.31 5.06
C PHE A 713 37.95 -42.46 5.90
N ASP A 714 39.18 -42.33 6.39
CA ASP A 714 39.85 -43.40 7.15
C ASP A 714 39.12 -43.68 8.47
N GLY A 715 38.56 -42.66 9.13
CA GLY A 715 37.77 -42.81 10.35
C GLY A 715 36.47 -43.61 10.12
N LEU A 716 35.78 -43.33 9.01
CA LEU A 716 34.58 -44.06 8.59
C LEU A 716 34.88 -45.54 8.29
N VAL A 717 35.93 -45.82 7.50
CA VAL A 717 36.34 -47.18 7.16
C VAL A 717 36.77 -47.97 8.40
N ASN A 718 37.57 -47.37 9.30
CA ASN A 718 37.96 -48.03 10.56
C ASN A 718 36.75 -48.32 11.46
N SER A 719 35.75 -47.42 11.52
CA SER A 719 34.52 -47.63 12.32
C SER A 719 33.65 -48.76 11.74
N PHE A 720 33.45 -48.79 10.42
CA PHE A 720 32.71 -49.85 9.74
C PHE A 720 33.40 -51.22 9.91
N LEU A 721 34.73 -51.26 9.75
CA LEU A 721 35.51 -52.48 9.96
C LEU A 721 35.45 -52.96 11.42
N SER A 722 35.48 -52.05 12.41
CA SER A 722 35.29 -52.41 13.82
C SER A 722 33.94 -53.09 14.08
N ILE A 723 32.85 -52.51 13.54
CA ILE A 723 31.50 -53.08 13.64
C ILE A 723 31.44 -54.48 13.00
N CYS A 724 32.00 -54.64 11.79
CA CYS A 724 32.08 -55.95 11.15
C CYS A 724 32.93 -56.95 11.94
N ASN A 725 34.03 -56.50 12.56
CA ASN A 725 34.89 -57.35 13.40
C ASN A 725 34.18 -57.86 14.65
N THR A 726 33.33 -57.02 15.24
CA THR A 726 32.52 -57.39 16.40
C THR A 726 31.40 -58.37 16.03
N SER A 727 30.86 -58.29 14.81
CA SER A 727 29.74 -59.13 14.34
C SER A 727 30.15 -60.37 13.54
N LYS A 728 31.43 -60.51 13.18
CA LYS A 728 31.97 -61.56 12.27
C LYS A 728 31.25 -61.65 10.91
N ASP A 729 30.69 -60.53 10.44
CA ASP A 729 29.93 -60.50 9.19
C ASP A 729 30.85 -60.42 7.96
N THR A 730 31.27 -61.60 7.50
CA THR A 730 32.13 -61.76 6.32
C THR A 730 31.46 -61.29 5.02
N ILE A 731 30.13 -61.27 4.93
CA ILE A 731 29.40 -60.83 3.73
C ILE A 731 29.53 -59.31 3.57
N ARG A 732 29.39 -58.55 4.66
CA ARG A 732 29.58 -57.08 4.65
C ARG A 732 30.99 -56.66 4.26
N ILE A 733 32.01 -57.37 4.77
CA ILE A 733 33.42 -57.07 4.45
C ILE A 733 33.71 -57.36 2.97
N LYS A 734 33.22 -58.49 2.44
CA LYS A 734 33.39 -58.82 1.03
C LYS A 734 32.72 -57.78 0.12
N ALA A 735 31.51 -57.32 0.46
CA ALA A 735 30.82 -56.29 -0.32
C ALA A 735 31.62 -54.97 -0.37
N LEU A 736 32.16 -54.51 0.76
CA LEU A 736 33.03 -53.33 0.80
C LEU A 736 34.32 -53.53 -0.03
N HIS A 737 34.96 -54.70 0.08
CA HIS A 737 36.14 -55.04 -0.71
C HIS A 737 35.85 -54.94 -2.22
N ASP A 738 34.80 -55.61 -2.70
CA ASP A 738 34.48 -55.69 -4.13
C ASP A 738 34.13 -54.29 -4.71
N THR A 739 33.42 -53.45 -3.94
CA THR A 739 33.14 -52.04 -4.31
C THR A 739 34.42 -51.20 -4.40
N LEU A 740 35.34 -51.30 -3.42
CA LEU A 740 36.60 -50.55 -3.45
C LEU A 740 37.52 -51.01 -4.61
N PHE A 741 37.54 -52.31 -4.89
CA PHE A 741 38.33 -52.92 -5.96
C PHE A 741 37.87 -52.45 -7.35
N GLU A 742 36.57 -52.42 -7.63
CA GLU A 742 36.04 -51.86 -8.89
C GLU A 742 36.34 -50.37 -9.03
N LEU A 743 36.22 -49.59 -7.94
CA LEU A 743 36.54 -48.16 -7.96
C LEU A 743 38.03 -47.90 -8.24
N THR A 744 38.96 -48.72 -7.74
CA THR A 744 40.38 -48.61 -8.10
C THR A 744 40.68 -48.83 -9.58
N LYS A 745 39.87 -49.62 -10.31
CA LYS A 745 40.01 -49.77 -11.77
C LYS A 745 39.61 -48.49 -12.51
N THR A 746 38.63 -47.76 -12.01
CA THR A 746 38.13 -46.51 -12.64
C THR A 746 39.04 -45.30 -12.47
N LEU A 747 40.05 -45.37 -11.58
CA LEU A 747 40.92 -44.24 -11.25
C LEU A 747 42.19 -44.16 -12.12
N PRO A 748 42.66 -42.95 -12.51
CA PRO A 748 43.92 -42.78 -13.24
C PRO A 748 45.15 -43.30 -12.49
N ASN A 749 46.09 -43.89 -13.23
CA ASN A 749 47.23 -44.64 -12.67
C ASN A 749 48.21 -43.83 -11.79
N ASN A 750 48.27 -42.50 -11.94
CA ASN A 750 49.18 -41.63 -11.18
C ASN A 750 48.43 -40.72 -10.17
N SER A 751 47.49 -41.28 -9.41
CA SER A 751 46.79 -40.54 -8.35
C SER A 751 47.12 -41.07 -6.95
N SER A 752 47.47 -40.18 -6.03
CA SER A 752 47.71 -40.51 -4.61
C SER A 752 46.53 -41.26 -3.98
N LEU A 753 45.31 -40.91 -4.39
CA LEU A 753 44.08 -41.60 -4.02
C LEU A 753 44.07 -43.07 -4.44
N LYS A 754 44.49 -43.43 -5.66
CA LYS A 754 44.52 -44.82 -6.13
C LYS A 754 45.43 -45.69 -5.25
N ASN A 755 46.62 -45.20 -4.90
CA ASN A 755 47.53 -45.90 -3.99
C ASN A 755 46.94 -46.06 -2.59
N LYS A 756 46.21 -45.06 -2.07
CA LYS A 756 45.53 -45.15 -0.77
C LYS A 756 44.37 -46.14 -0.77
N PHE A 757 43.60 -46.22 -1.87
CA PHE A 757 42.55 -47.22 -2.02
C PHE A 757 43.10 -48.64 -2.18
N ILE A 758 44.23 -48.83 -2.87
CA ILE A 758 44.93 -50.12 -2.96
C ILE A 758 45.32 -50.59 -1.54
N GLY A 759 46.04 -49.76 -0.77
CA GLY A 759 46.44 -50.12 0.60
C GLY A 759 45.27 -50.35 1.57
N LEU A 760 44.14 -49.67 1.39
CA LEU A 760 42.91 -49.96 2.14
C LEU A 760 42.28 -51.29 1.70
N THR A 761 42.29 -51.62 0.41
CA THR A 761 41.76 -52.89 -0.11
C THR A 761 42.61 -54.07 0.35
N GLU A 762 43.94 -53.93 0.36
CA GLU A 762 44.89 -54.90 0.92
C GLU A 762 44.61 -55.15 2.41
N ARG A 763 44.52 -54.08 3.22
CA ARG A 763 44.21 -54.19 4.67
C ARG A 763 42.83 -54.79 4.95
N ILE A 764 41.83 -54.52 4.11
CA ILE A 764 40.52 -55.16 4.20
C ILE A 764 40.61 -56.65 3.83
N THR A 765 41.47 -57.02 2.89
CA THR A 765 41.74 -58.41 2.50
C THR A 765 42.41 -59.18 3.65
N GLU A 766 43.39 -58.59 4.35
CA GLU A 766 44.00 -59.19 5.55
C GLU A 766 42.98 -59.43 6.68
N ILE A 767 42.08 -58.47 6.92
CA ILE A 767 40.98 -58.63 7.89
C ILE A 767 40.00 -59.73 7.45
N PHE A 768 39.67 -59.79 6.15
CA PHE A 768 38.80 -60.82 5.60
C PHE A 768 39.41 -62.22 5.65
N ILE A 769 40.74 -62.34 5.50
CA ILE A 769 41.48 -63.60 5.65
C ILE A 769 41.52 -64.03 7.11
N THR A 770 41.86 -63.12 8.03
CA THR A 770 41.93 -63.43 9.48
C THR A 770 40.55 -63.71 10.13
N MET A 771 39.46 -63.35 9.44
CA MET A 771 38.09 -63.71 9.83
C MET A 771 37.61 -65.08 9.39
N LYS A 772 38.21 -65.66 8.35
CA LYS A 772 37.88 -67.02 7.95
C LYS A 772 38.65 -68.00 8.83
N PRO A 773 37.99 -69.03 9.41
CA PRO A 773 38.69 -70.23 9.84
C PRO A 773 39.24 -71.00 8.64
#